data_AF-A0A972RPM2-F1
#
_entry.id   AF-A0A972RPM2-F1
#
_cell.length_a   1.000
_cell.length_b   1.000
_cell.length_c   1.000
_cell.angle_alpha   90.00
_cell.angle_beta   90.00
_cell.angle_gamma   90.00
#
_symmetry.space_group_name_H-M   'P 1'
#
loop_
_entity.id
_entity.type
_entity.pdbx_description
1 polymer ?
#
loop_
_entity_poly.entity_id
_entity_poly.type
_entity_poly.pdbx_seq_one_letter_code
_entity_poly.pdbx_strand_id
1 'polypeptide(L)'
;MPRILFQSGTLLAILLFARLAAAETGESHEIRAAKAQALFDGAEERFHPLSEKWFYDTQAAMREEVVRVATALDAMDPEESREWKSHLHWHLLETNLNSMNVNLRELEIVRRWMFSNRKGLEGPLFAKLRERIDAYLDAVFAFSHNDLHVTYDEKVALARRQCQEIAGEPSDANAVALGRTLGWLQRTGQLTTEIAEVRSLLSLPNAQVVVSTEFAQRLLGRFEADIDQTIRVLGIETAPSIGILQRQRLMRVSGSANSTGSASFEVVVNTQEIQINLIFQGEVIAHCRADAGPAAIQLKTYGQVGAIKPIYINMSGLRLGETVVDSQVTTQLQGVTARSNYVRRVARRLADQPKARSHMQSSSRSRTITLLRESLDKRVDETLEEIRAEIATVEDSMKGFRELLAPAVREGAVPKVQGLRSTLTGIELNVAGERRHQLGAVVPYSSDAVGGDVQLRFHVSLVNNTLETILGGKILSDEFLMRYAKVLQVQLPLPLMVHSRSQRWTVTTAKHRPLELRLPEPNRLQFVMRIEAVEIDGQAYDVPSIATINYDLVKNSFDEHELVRDGEIHLETALPSDARSFLYEKLAAFYAPLLNSGGVAVPDGGVLGVLNSIESAGIEIANDWIVIGVNVPEEVLGVLIRYRRSDADPSM
;
A
#
# COMPACT_ATOMS: atom_id res chain seq x y z
N MET A 1 -1.21 -20.88 -17.18
CA MET A 1 -0.57 -21.31 -15.92
C MET A 1 0.45 -20.25 -15.56
N PRO A 2 0.17 -19.32 -14.63
CA PRO A 2 1.05 -18.16 -14.44
C PRO A 2 2.15 -18.55 -13.43
N ARG A 3 3.48 -18.44 -13.64
CA ARG A 3 4.31 -17.58 -14.49
C ARG A 3 3.90 -16.13 -14.38
N ILE A 4 4.41 -15.42 -13.37
CA ILE A 4 4.69 -13.97 -13.26
C ILE A 4 5.15 -13.74 -11.81
N LEU A 5 6.43 -13.42 -11.61
CA LEU A 5 6.99 -12.94 -10.35
C LEU A 5 7.61 -11.59 -10.70
N PHE A 6 7.05 -10.52 -10.11
CA PHE A 6 7.41 -9.12 -10.33
C PHE A 6 7.32 -8.63 -11.78
N GLN A 7 6.19 -8.00 -12.15
CA GLN A 7 6.15 -6.73 -12.89
C GLN A 7 4.71 -6.24 -13.13
N SER A 8 4.61 -4.91 -13.26
CA SER A 8 3.54 -4.03 -13.79
C SER A 8 2.22 -3.82 -13.05
N GLY A 9 1.62 -4.81 -12.39
CA GLY A 9 0.37 -4.59 -11.65
C GLY A 9 0.55 -3.68 -10.43
N THR A 10 1.79 -3.62 -9.92
CA THR A 10 2.12 -2.88 -8.72
C THR A 10 1.93 -1.37 -8.92
N LEU A 11 2.39 -0.76 -10.01
CA LEU A 11 2.45 0.71 -10.11
C LEU A 11 1.10 1.44 -10.00
N LEU A 12 0.02 0.84 -10.50
CA LEU A 12 -1.33 1.41 -10.41
C LEU A 12 -2.16 0.83 -9.25
N ALA A 13 -1.95 -0.44 -8.87
CA ALA A 13 -2.63 -1.05 -7.72
C ALA A 13 -2.08 -0.59 -6.36
N ILE A 14 -0.85 -0.09 -6.35
CA ILE A 14 -0.20 0.58 -5.20
C ILE A 14 -0.93 1.87 -4.84
N LEU A 15 -1.52 2.58 -5.81
CA LEU A 15 -2.37 3.74 -5.53
C LEU A 15 -3.73 3.38 -4.90
N LEU A 16 -4.10 2.08 -4.82
CA LEU A 16 -5.50 1.67 -4.63
C LEU A 16 -5.83 0.87 -3.36
N PHE A 17 -4.87 0.57 -2.48
CA PHE A 17 -5.19 -0.13 -1.24
C PHE A 17 -4.52 0.45 -0.02
N ALA A 18 -5.33 0.95 0.93
CA ALA A 18 -5.37 0.53 2.33
C ALA A 18 -5.89 1.64 3.25
N ARG A 19 -5.67 1.51 4.56
CA ARG A 19 -6.17 2.36 5.64
C ARG A 19 -5.07 2.55 6.68
N LEU A 20 -5.06 3.77 7.24
CA LEU A 20 -4.36 4.28 8.43
C LEU A 20 -2.83 4.37 8.36
N ALA A 21 -2.33 5.60 8.19
CA ALA A 21 -0.92 5.97 8.14
C ALA A 21 -0.37 6.46 9.48
N ALA A 22 0.87 6.07 9.78
CA ALA A 22 1.73 6.67 10.78
C ALA A 22 2.72 7.61 10.09
N ALA A 23 2.99 8.76 10.70
CA ALA A 23 3.96 9.73 10.21
C ALA A 23 5.37 9.35 10.68
N GLU A 24 6.35 9.36 9.77
CA GLU A 24 7.77 9.33 10.17
C GLU A 24 8.13 10.70 10.76
N THR A 25 8.57 10.69 12.01
CA THR A 25 9.26 11.81 12.62
C THR A 25 10.72 11.74 12.17
N GLY A 26 11.34 12.88 11.83
CA GLY A 26 12.78 12.96 11.49
C GLY A 26 13.72 12.68 12.67
N GLU A 27 13.31 11.85 13.62
CA GLU A 27 14.04 11.46 14.80
C GLU A 27 14.99 10.30 14.50
N SER A 28 16.22 10.38 15.01
CA SER A 28 17.20 9.30 14.89
C SER A 28 16.68 8.01 15.53
N HIS A 29 17.15 6.86 15.03
CA HIS A 29 16.74 5.56 15.57
C HIS A 29 17.13 5.41 17.05
N GLU A 30 18.27 5.97 17.47
CA GLU A 30 18.70 6.00 18.87
C GLU A 30 17.68 6.68 19.79
N ILE A 31 17.14 7.84 19.37
CA ILE A 31 16.12 8.58 20.14
C ILE A 31 14.83 7.77 20.21
N ARG A 32 14.39 7.18 19.09
CA ARG A 32 13.19 6.34 19.03
C ARG A 32 13.33 5.11 19.94
N ALA A 33 14.50 4.48 19.95
CA ALA A 33 14.80 3.33 20.80
C ALA A 33 14.87 3.69 22.29
N ALA A 34 15.47 4.83 22.64
CA ALA A 34 15.47 5.32 24.02
C ALA A 34 14.06 5.64 24.52
N LYS A 35 13.21 6.26 23.69
CA LYS A 35 11.79 6.48 24.01
C LYS A 35 11.04 5.14 24.19
N ALA A 36 11.27 4.19 23.29
CA ALA A 36 10.66 2.87 23.37
C ALA A 36 11.07 2.12 24.64
N GLN A 37 12.34 2.23 25.03
CA GLN A 37 12.85 1.66 26.28
C GLN A 37 12.15 2.28 27.50
N ALA A 38 12.00 3.60 27.53
CA ALA A 38 11.36 4.33 28.64
C ALA A 38 9.89 3.94 28.86
N LEU A 39 9.18 3.47 27.83
CA LEU A 39 7.80 2.98 27.96
C LEU A 39 7.70 1.73 28.87
N PHE A 40 8.78 0.97 28.97
CA PHE A 40 8.86 -0.19 29.85
C PHE A 40 9.32 0.14 31.28
N ASP A 41 9.68 1.38 31.59
CA ASP A 41 10.09 1.74 32.95
C ASP A 41 8.92 1.57 33.93
N GLY A 42 9.16 0.84 35.02
CA GLY A 42 8.14 0.47 36.00
C GLY A 42 6.99 -0.37 35.44
N ALA A 43 7.13 -1.00 34.27
CA ALA A 43 6.08 -1.84 33.70
C ALA A 43 5.81 -3.10 34.55
N GLU A 44 6.78 -3.57 35.32
CA GLU A 44 6.62 -4.71 36.24
C GLU A 44 5.45 -4.48 37.23
N GLU A 45 5.22 -3.24 37.67
CA GLU A 45 4.13 -2.88 38.59
C GLU A 45 2.74 -2.82 37.91
N ARG A 46 2.70 -2.86 36.56
CA ARG A 46 1.49 -2.74 35.74
C ARG A 46 0.95 -4.09 35.27
N PHE A 47 1.38 -5.20 35.87
CA PHE A 47 0.83 -6.51 35.56
C PHE A 47 -0.70 -6.53 35.75
N HIS A 48 -1.42 -6.99 34.74
CA HIS A 48 -2.86 -7.15 34.80
C HIS A 48 -3.23 -8.64 34.82
N PRO A 49 -3.84 -9.15 35.93
CA PRO A 49 -4.25 -10.55 35.98
C PRO A 49 -5.30 -10.84 34.92
N LEU A 50 -5.22 -12.04 34.33
CA LEU A 50 -6.16 -12.44 33.29
C LEU A 50 -7.59 -12.50 33.85
N SER A 51 -8.53 -11.89 33.14
CA SER A 51 -9.94 -11.95 33.50
C SER A 51 -10.58 -13.21 32.93
N GLU A 52 -11.23 -14.04 33.74
CA GLU A 52 -12.02 -15.18 33.24
C GLU A 52 -13.07 -14.72 32.22
N LYS A 53 -13.59 -13.50 32.38
CA LYS A 53 -14.50 -12.88 31.41
C LYS A 53 -13.88 -12.83 30.01
N TRP A 54 -12.60 -12.50 29.87
CA TRP A 54 -11.93 -12.47 28.56
C TRP A 54 -11.89 -13.85 27.90
N PHE A 55 -11.64 -14.91 28.68
CA PHE A 55 -11.71 -16.29 28.16
C PHE A 55 -13.11 -16.64 27.67
N TYR A 56 -14.15 -16.38 28.48
CA TYR A 56 -15.52 -16.69 28.08
C TYR A 56 -16.03 -15.82 26.92
N ASP A 57 -15.65 -14.54 26.86
CA ASP A 57 -16.01 -13.62 25.78
C ASP A 57 -15.39 -14.09 24.45
N THR A 58 -14.10 -14.48 24.46
CA THR A 58 -13.43 -15.02 23.26
C THR A 58 -13.98 -16.38 22.85
N GLN A 59 -14.28 -17.27 23.81
CA GLN A 59 -14.93 -18.55 23.53
C GLN A 59 -16.34 -18.36 22.92
N ALA A 60 -17.14 -17.45 23.46
CA ALA A 60 -18.49 -17.16 22.98
C ALA A 60 -18.46 -16.57 21.56
N ALA A 61 -17.58 -15.60 21.30
CA ALA A 61 -17.40 -15.01 19.97
C ALA A 61 -16.91 -16.04 18.94
N MET A 62 -16.06 -16.97 19.37
CA MET A 62 -15.62 -18.08 18.53
C MET A 62 -16.75 -19.07 18.24
N ARG A 63 -17.56 -19.42 19.23
CA ARG A 63 -18.74 -20.30 19.05
C ARG A 63 -19.76 -19.71 18.08
N GLU A 64 -20.06 -18.42 18.20
CA GLU A 64 -20.96 -17.70 17.27
C GLU A 64 -20.47 -17.82 15.83
N GLU A 65 -19.17 -17.58 15.62
CA GLU A 65 -18.55 -17.60 14.30
C GLU A 65 -18.46 -19.02 13.72
N VAL A 66 -18.21 -20.03 14.55
CA VAL A 66 -18.27 -21.45 14.17
C VAL A 66 -19.68 -21.83 13.71
N VAL A 67 -20.73 -21.41 14.41
CA VAL A 67 -22.12 -21.67 14.00
C VAL A 67 -22.43 -21.00 12.66
N ARG A 68 -21.98 -19.74 12.47
CA ARG A 68 -22.16 -19.01 11.21
C ARG A 68 -21.51 -19.74 10.03
N VAL A 69 -20.24 -20.14 10.18
CA VAL A 69 -19.50 -20.84 9.13
C VAL A 69 -20.04 -22.25 8.92
N ALA A 70 -20.38 -22.99 9.98
CA ALA A 70 -21.00 -24.32 9.86
C ALA A 70 -22.30 -24.25 9.05
N THR A 71 -23.17 -23.28 9.34
CA THR A 71 -24.43 -23.08 8.62
C THR A 71 -24.19 -22.77 7.14
N ALA A 72 -23.18 -21.95 6.83
CA ALA A 72 -22.81 -21.66 5.45
C ALA A 72 -22.24 -22.89 4.72
N LEU A 73 -21.42 -23.71 5.40
CA LEU A 73 -20.91 -24.97 4.85
C LEU A 73 -22.03 -25.99 4.65
N ASP A 74 -22.97 -26.11 5.59
CA ASP A 74 -24.09 -27.06 5.52
C ASP A 74 -25.14 -26.65 4.47
N ALA A 75 -25.13 -25.40 4.01
CA ALA A 75 -25.92 -24.95 2.87
C ALA A 75 -25.28 -25.28 1.51
N MET A 76 -24.02 -25.73 1.49
CA MET A 76 -23.33 -26.22 0.28
C MET A 76 -23.74 -27.66 -0.03
N ASP A 77 -23.20 -28.22 -1.12
CA ASP A 77 -23.36 -29.64 -1.41
C ASP A 77 -22.83 -30.52 -0.24
N PRO A 78 -23.53 -31.61 0.16
CA PRO A 78 -23.13 -32.44 1.30
C PRO A 78 -21.76 -33.11 1.18
N GLU A 79 -21.24 -33.34 -0.04
CA GLU A 79 -19.89 -33.85 -0.25
C GLU A 79 -18.86 -32.74 0.00
N GLU A 80 -19.07 -31.56 -0.58
CA GLU A 80 -18.21 -30.39 -0.41
C GLU A 80 -18.15 -29.92 1.05
N SER A 81 -19.28 -29.92 1.76
CA SER A 81 -19.34 -29.61 3.20
C SER A 81 -18.47 -30.56 4.03
N ARG A 82 -18.57 -31.88 3.76
CA ARG A 82 -17.76 -32.90 4.46
C ARG A 82 -16.27 -32.74 4.18
N GLU A 83 -15.90 -32.44 2.94
CA GLU A 83 -14.50 -32.19 2.59
C GLU A 83 -13.91 -30.98 3.32
N TRP A 84 -14.66 -29.87 3.39
CA TRP A 84 -14.23 -28.68 4.12
C TRP A 84 -14.10 -28.94 5.62
N LYS A 85 -15.11 -29.57 6.24
CA LYS A 85 -15.07 -29.91 7.67
C LYS A 85 -13.94 -30.88 8.00
N SER A 86 -13.65 -31.84 7.13
CA SER A 86 -12.52 -32.77 7.28
C SER A 86 -11.18 -32.05 7.21
N HIS A 87 -10.97 -31.25 6.16
CA HIS A 87 -9.74 -30.48 5.93
C HIS A 87 -9.42 -29.50 7.05
N LEU A 88 -10.44 -28.84 7.59
CA LEU A 88 -10.29 -27.88 8.67
C LEU A 88 -10.20 -28.53 10.06
N HIS A 89 -10.23 -29.86 10.13
CA HIS A 89 -10.31 -30.62 11.38
C HIS A 89 -11.43 -30.12 12.30
N TRP A 90 -12.62 -29.88 11.73
CA TRP A 90 -13.74 -29.21 12.38
C TRP A 90 -14.15 -29.84 13.72
N HIS A 91 -14.07 -31.17 13.83
CA HIS A 91 -14.35 -31.89 15.08
C HIS A 91 -13.43 -31.48 16.25
N LEU A 92 -12.15 -31.18 15.98
CA LEU A 92 -11.22 -30.68 17.01
C LEU A 92 -11.67 -29.29 17.49
N LEU A 93 -12.14 -28.46 16.57
CA LEU A 93 -12.66 -27.13 16.90
C LEU A 93 -13.89 -27.21 17.80
N GLU A 94 -14.86 -28.06 17.47
CA GLU A 94 -16.08 -28.25 18.28
C GLU A 94 -15.78 -28.83 19.67
N THR A 95 -14.88 -29.82 19.74
CA THR A 95 -14.47 -30.44 21.00
C THR A 95 -13.86 -29.41 21.96
N ASN A 96 -13.00 -28.54 21.43
CA ASN A 96 -12.29 -27.52 22.20
C ASN A 96 -13.10 -26.26 22.53
N LEU A 97 -14.37 -26.17 22.09
CA LEU A 97 -15.27 -25.05 22.39
C LEU A 97 -16.29 -25.33 23.48
N ASN A 98 -16.40 -26.59 23.93
CA ASN A 98 -17.44 -27.03 24.86
C ASN A 98 -16.90 -27.31 26.28
N SER A 99 -15.60 -27.16 26.52
CA SER A 99 -14.99 -27.39 27.82
C SER A 99 -14.00 -26.29 28.21
N MET A 100 -13.70 -26.17 29.50
CA MET A 100 -12.60 -25.32 29.99
C MET A 100 -11.23 -26.00 29.84
N ASN A 101 -11.19 -27.33 29.70
CA ASN A 101 -9.93 -28.06 29.53
C ASN A 101 -9.57 -28.14 28.04
N VAL A 102 -9.19 -26.98 27.50
CA VAL A 102 -8.91 -26.80 26.08
C VAL A 102 -7.52 -27.35 25.76
N ASN A 103 -7.45 -28.22 24.76
CA ASN A 103 -6.18 -28.73 24.25
C ASN A 103 -5.58 -27.73 23.25
N LEU A 104 -4.61 -26.94 23.71
CA LEU A 104 -3.91 -25.94 22.90
C LEU A 104 -3.34 -26.52 21.61
N ARG A 105 -2.77 -27.73 21.65
CA ARG A 105 -2.15 -28.36 20.46
C ARG A 105 -3.17 -28.68 19.37
N GLU A 106 -4.37 -29.09 19.75
CA GLU A 106 -5.44 -29.39 18.79
C GLU A 106 -5.94 -28.12 18.11
N LEU A 107 -6.11 -27.03 18.85
CA LEU A 107 -6.47 -25.73 18.27
C LEU A 107 -5.37 -25.18 17.35
N GLU A 108 -4.09 -25.38 17.69
CA GLU A 108 -2.96 -25.02 16.82
C GLU A 108 -2.99 -25.80 15.49
N ILE A 109 -3.42 -27.08 15.51
CA ILE A 109 -3.64 -27.87 14.29
C ILE A 109 -4.76 -27.26 13.46
N VAL A 110 -5.92 -26.96 14.07
CA VAL A 110 -7.06 -26.32 13.36
C VAL A 110 -6.62 -25.01 12.73
N ARG A 111 -5.92 -24.15 13.50
CA ARG A 111 -5.37 -22.89 13.00
C ARG A 111 -4.45 -23.13 11.80
N ARG A 112 -3.50 -24.05 11.88
CA ARG A 112 -2.56 -24.37 10.79
C ARG A 112 -3.30 -24.72 9.49
N TRP A 113 -4.35 -25.53 9.57
CA TRP A 113 -5.14 -25.91 8.40
C TRP A 113 -6.04 -24.78 7.88
N MET A 114 -6.51 -23.89 8.75
CA MET A 114 -7.26 -22.69 8.36
C MET A 114 -6.44 -21.69 7.53
N PHE A 115 -5.12 -21.71 7.71
CA PHE A 115 -4.17 -20.90 6.94
C PHE A 115 -3.52 -21.66 5.78
N SER A 116 -3.79 -22.96 5.62
CA SER A 116 -3.22 -23.74 4.51
C SER A 116 -3.54 -23.15 3.12
N ASN A 117 -2.65 -23.35 2.16
CA ASN A 117 -2.83 -22.90 0.77
C ASN A 117 -3.86 -23.74 -0.03
N ARG A 118 -5.08 -23.89 0.49
CA ARG A 118 -6.23 -24.47 -0.23
C ARG A 118 -7.12 -23.36 -0.81
N LYS A 119 -7.45 -23.47 -2.10
CA LYS A 119 -8.34 -22.51 -2.80
C LYS A 119 -9.72 -22.45 -2.13
N GLY A 120 -10.24 -21.24 -1.95
CA GLY A 120 -11.50 -20.95 -1.25
C GLY A 120 -11.28 -20.38 0.16
N LEU A 121 -10.14 -20.68 0.79
CA LEU A 121 -9.81 -20.16 2.12
C LEU A 121 -9.50 -18.65 2.12
N GLU A 122 -9.21 -18.04 0.97
CA GLU A 122 -9.11 -16.60 0.77
C GLU A 122 -10.47 -15.87 0.91
N GLY A 123 -11.58 -16.60 0.87
CA GLY A 123 -12.91 -16.03 0.86
C GLY A 123 -13.31 -15.35 2.19
N PRO A 124 -14.22 -14.36 2.13
CA PRO A 124 -14.69 -13.63 3.33
C PRO A 124 -15.39 -14.54 4.35
N LEU A 125 -15.85 -15.74 3.92
CA LEU A 125 -16.44 -16.73 4.81
C LEU A 125 -15.50 -17.11 5.95
N PHE A 126 -14.22 -17.40 5.65
CA PHE A 126 -13.25 -17.88 6.64
C PHE A 126 -12.42 -16.77 7.29
N ALA A 127 -12.43 -15.55 6.72
CA ALA A 127 -11.61 -14.44 7.21
C ALA A 127 -11.87 -14.10 8.68
N LYS A 128 -13.15 -13.95 9.06
CA LYS A 128 -13.54 -13.65 10.44
C LYS A 128 -13.33 -14.84 11.37
N LEU A 129 -13.51 -16.07 10.89
CA LEU A 129 -13.23 -17.29 11.67
C LEU A 129 -11.75 -17.38 12.06
N ARG A 130 -10.82 -17.04 11.16
CA ARG A 130 -9.38 -17.00 11.49
C ARG A 130 -9.08 -16.03 12.62
N GLU A 131 -9.65 -14.83 12.56
CA GLU A 131 -9.48 -13.81 13.60
C GLU A 131 -9.98 -14.34 14.97
N ARG A 132 -11.14 -15.01 14.98
CA ARG A 132 -11.70 -15.60 16.21
C ARG A 132 -10.87 -16.78 16.74
N ILE A 133 -10.34 -17.63 15.86
CA ILE A 133 -9.43 -18.72 16.25
C ILE A 133 -8.18 -18.16 16.92
N ASP A 134 -7.56 -17.13 16.33
CA ASP A 134 -6.35 -16.52 16.89
C ASP A 134 -6.64 -15.90 18.27
N ALA A 135 -7.75 -15.15 18.41
CA ALA A 135 -8.14 -14.56 19.70
C ALA A 135 -8.43 -15.61 20.78
N TYR A 136 -9.09 -16.71 20.42
CA TYR A 136 -9.36 -17.80 21.37
C TYR A 136 -8.09 -18.57 21.75
N LEU A 137 -7.19 -18.81 20.78
CA LEU A 137 -5.87 -19.40 21.03
C LEU A 137 -5.00 -18.55 21.97
N ASP A 138 -5.14 -17.23 21.91
CA ASP A 138 -4.44 -16.32 22.81
C ASP A 138 -4.95 -16.46 24.24
N ALA A 139 -6.27 -16.49 24.42
CA ALA A 139 -6.87 -16.72 25.73
C ALA A 139 -6.46 -18.08 26.30
N VAL A 140 -6.61 -19.16 25.52
CA VAL A 140 -6.22 -20.52 25.94
C VAL A 140 -4.73 -20.59 26.30
N PHE A 141 -3.86 -19.97 25.50
CA PHE A 141 -2.42 -19.90 25.78
C PHE A 141 -2.11 -19.15 27.06
N ALA A 142 -2.74 -17.99 27.27
CA ALA A 142 -2.48 -17.17 28.44
C ALA A 142 -2.95 -17.88 29.74
N PHE A 143 -4.11 -18.54 29.71
CA PHE A 143 -4.63 -19.30 30.84
C PHE A 143 -3.90 -20.64 31.09
N SER A 144 -3.14 -21.17 30.13
CA SER A 144 -2.33 -22.37 30.34
C SER A 144 -0.97 -22.08 31.00
N HIS A 145 -0.59 -20.82 31.18
CA HIS A 145 0.64 -20.41 31.85
C HIS A 145 0.42 -20.17 33.34
N ASN A 146 0.76 -21.15 34.17
CA ASN A 146 0.61 -21.06 35.64
C ASN A 146 1.47 -19.96 36.27
N ASP A 147 2.63 -19.65 35.69
CA ASP A 147 3.60 -18.66 36.20
C ASP A 147 3.63 -17.38 35.34
N LEU A 148 2.45 -16.93 34.90
CA LEU A 148 2.33 -15.80 33.98
C LEU A 148 2.98 -14.51 34.52
N HIS A 149 2.83 -14.21 35.81
CA HIS A 149 3.41 -13.02 36.42
C HIS A 149 4.94 -13.03 36.37
N VAL A 150 5.56 -14.18 36.72
CA VAL A 150 7.02 -14.30 36.69
C VAL A 150 7.54 -14.17 35.26
N THR A 151 6.88 -14.86 34.32
CA THR A 151 7.25 -14.76 32.90
C THR A 151 7.03 -13.35 32.36
N TYR A 152 6.01 -12.63 32.84
CA TYR A 152 5.75 -11.24 32.49
C TYR A 152 6.91 -10.34 32.90
N ASP A 153 7.36 -10.42 34.16
CA ASP A 153 8.49 -9.61 34.66
C ASP A 153 9.76 -9.87 33.84
N GLU A 154 10.03 -11.14 33.52
CA GLU A 154 11.15 -11.53 32.65
C GLU A 154 11.04 -10.93 31.25
N LYS A 155 9.83 -10.92 30.67
CA LYS A 155 9.58 -10.43 29.30
C LYS A 155 9.62 -8.91 29.23
N VAL A 156 9.18 -8.20 30.26
CA VAL A 156 9.33 -6.74 30.38
C VAL A 156 10.81 -6.36 30.45
N ALA A 157 11.58 -7.02 31.32
CA ALA A 157 13.01 -6.79 31.44
C ALA A 157 13.76 -7.12 30.12
N LEU A 158 13.34 -8.19 29.43
CA LEU A 158 13.89 -8.55 28.13
C LEU A 158 13.55 -7.52 27.05
N ALA A 159 12.31 -7.03 26.98
CA ALA A 159 11.89 -6.01 26.02
C ALA A 159 12.71 -4.73 26.19
N ARG A 160 12.91 -4.28 27.44
CA ARG A 160 13.74 -3.12 27.78
C ARG A 160 15.18 -3.28 27.26
N ARG A 161 15.78 -4.45 27.49
CA ARG A 161 17.14 -4.78 26.99
C ARG A 161 17.20 -4.79 25.47
N GLN A 162 16.21 -5.40 24.81
CA GLN A 162 16.16 -5.49 23.35
C GLN A 162 15.96 -4.12 22.68
N CYS A 163 15.24 -3.20 23.32
CA CYS A 163 15.20 -1.80 22.88
C CYS A 163 16.59 -1.15 22.95
N GLN A 164 17.36 -1.41 24.00
CA GLN A 164 18.73 -0.91 24.13
C GLN A 164 19.68 -1.54 23.09
N GLU A 165 19.54 -2.84 22.80
CA GLU A 165 20.28 -3.53 21.74
C GLU A 165 19.98 -2.91 20.36
N ILE A 166 18.73 -2.60 20.07
CA ILE A 166 18.33 -1.87 18.85
C ILE A 166 18.93 -0.47 18.79
N ALA A 167 19.03 0.23 19.93
CA ALA A 167 19.65 1.55 19.99
C ALA A 167 21.15 1.50 19.64
N GLY A 168 21.85 0.42 20.02
CA GLY A 168 23.28 0.24 19.73
C GLY A 168 23.56 -0.36 18.35
N GLU A 169 22.72 -1.30 17.90
CA GLU A 169 22.85 -2.02 16.64
C GLU A 169 21.47 -2.24 16.01
N PRO A 170 21.01 -1.33 15.12
CA PRO A 170 19.72 -1.47 14.46
C PRO A 170 19.79 -2.52 13.35
N SER A 171 19.54 -3.78 13.69
CA SER A 171 19.51 -4.91 12.75
C SER A 171 18.16 -5.61 12.73
N ASP A 172 17.83 -6.30 11.61
CA ASP A 172 16.65 -7.16 11.51
C ASP A 172 16.64 -8.27 12.58
N ALA A 173 17.82 -8.76 12.99
CA ALA A 173 17.95 -9.76 14.05
C ALA A 173 17.45 -9.23 15.41
N ASN A 174 17.90 -8.04 15.81
CA ASN A 174 17.46 -7.39 17.04
C ASN A 174 15.97 -7.00 16.97
N ALA A 175 15.50 -6.55 15.80
CA ALA A 175 14.10 -6.25 15.54
C ALA A 175 13.18 -7.47 15.75
N VAL A 176 13.58 -8.64 15.24
CA VAL A 176 12.82 -9.88 15.45
C VAL A 176 12.85 -10.32 16.89
N ALA A 177 14.00 -10.21 17.57
CA ALA A 177 14.11 -10.56 18.98
C ALA A 177 13.12 -9.75 19.83
N LEU A 178 13.06 -8.43 19.62
CA LEU A 178 12.07 -7.55 20.25
C LEU A 178 10.64 -7.92 19.81
N GLY A 179 10.40 -8.07 18.52
CA GLY A 179 9.08 -8.42 17.96
C GLY A 179 8.47 -9.68 18.59
N ARG A 180 9.29 -10.70 18.87
CA ARG A 180 8.88 -11.93 19.57
C ARG A 180 8.42 -11.64 21.00
N THR A 181 9.20 -10.85 21.75
CA THR A 181 8.89 -10.46 23.13
C THR A 181 7.62 -9.63 23.20
N LEU A 182 7.50 -8.61 22.34
CA LEU A 182 6.29 -7.79 22.23
C LEU A 182 5.07 -8.63 21.85
N GLY A 183 5.25 -9.56 20.91
CA GLY A 183 4.17 -10.44 20.50
C GLY A 183 3.72 -11.41 21.60
N TRP A 184 4.63 -11.84 22.47
CA TRP A 184 4.27 -12.63 23.66
C TRP A 184 3.45 -11.77 24.63
N LEU A 185 3.92 -10.56 24.97
CA LEU A 185 3.20 -9.64 25.88
C LEU A 185 1.80 -9.35 25.35
N GLN A 186 1.69 -9.04 24.05
CA GLN A 186 0.42 -8.81 23.37
C GLN A 186 -0.48 -10.06 23.38
N ARG A 187 0.07 -11.25 23.15
CA ARG A 187 -0.68 -12.52 23.20
C ARG A 187 -1.25 -12.80 24.59
N THR A 188 -0.55 -12.38 25.64
CA THR A 188 -1.01 -12.49 27.04
C THR A 188 -1.86 -11.30 27.52
N GLY A 189 -2.23 -10.39 26.62
CA GLY A 189 -3.07 -9.24 26.93
C GLY A 189 -2.40 -8.15 27.79
N GLN A 190 -1.07 -8.15 27.89
CA GLN A 190 -0.32 -7.23 28.73
C GLN A 190 0.18 -6.02 27.91
N LEU A 191 0.27 -4.85 28.55
CA LEU A 191 0.92 -3.62 28.02
C LEU A 191 0.49 -3.22 26.59
N THR A 192 -0.81 -3.33 26.28
CA THR A 192 -1.30 -3.18 24.90
C THR A 192 -1.04 -1.79 24.31
N THR A 193 -1.13 -0.74 25.12
CA THR A 193 -0.87 0.65 24.70
C THR A 193 0.62 0.88 24.47
N GLU A 194 1.45 0.45 25.39
CA GLU A 194 2.91 0.60 25.34
C GLU A 194 3.49 -0.18 24.16
N ILE A 195 3.01 -1.40 23.91
CA ILE A 195 3.42 -2.18 22.74
C ILE A 195 3.06 -1.47 21.44
N ALA A 196 1.87 -0.86 21.36
CA ALA A 196 1.46 -0.12 20.16
C ALA A 196 2.36 1.10 19.92
N GLU A 197 2.78 1.78 21.00
CA GLU A 197 3.68 2.93 20.92
C GLU A 197 5.14 2.52 20.63
N VAL A 198 5.64 1.43 21.22
CA VAL A 198 6.95 0.87 20.85
C VAL A 198 6.98 0.49 19.38
N ARG A 199 5.90 -0.11 18.85
CA ARG A 199 5.78 -0.44 17.43
C ARG A 199 5.77 0.80 16.56
N SER A 200 5.04 1.85 16.93
CA SER A 200 5.05 3.09 16.13
C SER A 200 6.41 3.78 16.10
N LEU A 201 7.22 3.61 17.16
CA LEU A 201 8.58 4.14 17.23
C LEU A 201 9.61 3.29 16.47
N LEU A 202 9.54 1.96 16.57
CA LEU A 202 10.60 1.05 16.10
C LEU A 202 10.24 0.18 14.90
N SER A 203 8.99 0.19 14.44
CA SER A 203 8.49 -0.63 13.34
C SER A 203 8.10 0.27 12.16
N LEU A 204 9.10 0.63 11.35
CA LEU A 204 8.92 1.44 10.15
C LEU A 204 8.42 0.60 8.96
N PRO A 205 7.83 1.23 7.94
CA PRO A 205 7.52 0.54 6.69
C PRO A 205 8.76 -0.21 6.17
N ASN A 206 8.60 -1.48 5.83
CA ASN A 206 9.68 -2.32 5.29
C ASN A 206 9.55 -2.57 3.79
N ALA A 207 8.62 -1.87 3.15
CA ALA A 207 8.46 -1.81 1.71
C ALA A 207 7.96 -0.43 1.33
N GLN A 208 8.50 0.12 0.25
CA GLN A 208 8.07 1.39 -0.31
C GLN A 208 8.03 1.30 -1.81
N VAL A 209 7.07 2.00 -2.42
CA VAL A 209 7.11 2.28 -3.84
C VAL A 209 7.09 3.78 -4.04
N VAL A 210 8.11 4.27 -4.74
CA VAL A 210 8.35 5.69 -4.92
C VAL A 210 8.25 6.01 -6.39
N VAL A 211 7.32 6.88 -6.74
CA VAL A 211 7.13 7.42 -8.09
C VAL A 211 7.83 8.77 -8.10
N SER A 212 8.85 8.95 -8.95
CA SER A 212 9.66 10.18 -8.92
C SER A 212 8.81 11.41 -9.26
N THR A 213 9.16 12.56 -8.67
CA THR A 213 8.45 13.83 -8.97
C THR A 213 8.51 14.15 -10.46
N GLU A 214 9.63 13.91 -11.12
CA GLU A 214 9.81 14.14 -12.56
C GLU A 214 8.86 13.26 -13.39
N PHE A 215 8.75 11.98 -13.05
CA PHE A 215 7.84 11.06 -13.74
C PHE A 215 6.38 11.39 -13.46
N ALA A 216 6.03 11.70 -12.21
CA ALA A 216 4.69 12.15 -11.84
C ALA A 216 4.31 13.42 -12.60
N GLN A 217 5.21 14.40 -12.70
CA GLN A 217 5.00 15.61 -13.50
C GLN A 217 4.87 15.29 -14.99
N ARG A 218 5.69 14.39 -15.55
CA ARG A 218 5.55 13.95 -16.96
C ARG A 218 4.20 13.29 -17.25
N LEU A 219 3.71 12.47 -16.32
CA LEU A 219 2.39 11.85 -16.39
C LEU A 219 1.27 12.90 -16.33
N LEU A 220 1.36 13.79 -15.35
CA LEU A 220 0.37 14.85 -15.13
C LEU A 220 0.38 15.90 -16.24
N GLY A 221 1.54 16.17 -16.83
CA GLY A 221 1.76 17.06 -17.98
C GLY A 221 0.91 16.70 -19.19
N ARG A 222 0.48 15.43 -19.32
CA ARG A 222 -0.41 15.00 -20.40
C ARG A 222 -1.87 15.41 -20.22
N PHE A 223 -2.23 15.78 -19.00
CA PHE A 223 -3.53 16.36 -18.66
C PHE A 223 -3.48 17.89 -18.68
N GLU A 224 -2.31 18.48 -18.96
CA GLU A 224 -2.22 19.90 -19.26
C GLU A 224 -3.05 20.21 -20.50
N ALA A 225 -3.83 21.26 -20.37
CA ALA A 225 -4.72 21.68 -21.43
C ALA A 225 -4.70 23.20 -21.50
N ASP A 226 -4.59 23.70 -22.72
CA ASP A 226 -5.00 25.05 -23.03
C ASP A 226 -6.51 25.14 -22.83
N ILE A 227 -6.92 26.20 -22.16
CA ILE A 227 -8.30 26.50 -21.86
C ILE A 227 -8.67 27.69 -22.71
N ASP A 228 -9.67 27.52 -23.58
CA ASP A 228 -10.43 28.60 -24.21
C ASP A 228 -11.90 28.28 -23.98
N GLN A 229 -12.48 28.90 -22.95
CA GLN A 229 -13.82 28.57 -22.50
C GLN A 229 -14.67 29.82 -22.35
N THR A 230 -15.79 29.84 -23.08
CA THR A 230 -16.83 30.85 -22.91
C THR A 230 -17.92 30.36 -21.95
N ILE A 231 -18.06 31.03 -20.81
CA ILE A 231 -19.08 30.76 -19.80
C ILE A 231 -20.14 31.87 -19.84
N ARG A 232 -21.40 31.49 -19.69
CA ARG A 232 -22.49 32.46 -19.58
C ARG A 232 -22.51 33.09 -18.18
N VAL A 233 -22.46 34.41 -18.13
CA VAL A 233 -22.64 35.18 -16.89
C VAL A 233 -24.12 35.47 -16.70
N LEU A 234 -24.70 35.02 -15.59
CA LEU A 234 -26.06 35.36 -15.17
C LEU A 234 -26.06 35.65 -13.68
N GLY A 235 -26.70 36.72 -13.23
CA GLY A 235 -26.76 37.05 -11.81
C GLY A 235 -27.78 38.14 -11.47
N ILE A 236 -28.05 38.31 -10.19
CA ILE A 236 -28.82 39.41 -9.64
C ILE A 236 -27.91 40.14 -8.65
N GLU A 237 -27.61 41.40 -8.92
CA GLU A 237 -26.72 42.24 -8.12
C GLU A 237 -27.51 43.37 -7.47
N THR A 238 -27.05 43.90 -6.34
CA THR A 238 -27.66 45.11 -5.77
C THR A 238 -27.11 46.36 -6.45
N ALA A 239 -28.00 47.23 -6.92
CA ALA A 239 -27.64 48.54 -7.42
C ALA A 239 -26.94 49.35 -6.33
N PRO A 240 -25.86 50.08 -6.66
CA PRO A 240 -25.21 50.96 -5.69
C PRO A 240 -26.24 51.95 -5.13
N SER A 241 -26.37 52.05 -3.81
CA SER A 241 -27.24 53.03 -3.17
C SER A 241 -26.54 54.40 -3.17
N ILE A 242 -27.23 55.43 -3.66
CA ILE A 242 -26.64 56.76 -3.88
C ILE A 242 -27.18 57.76 -2.85
N GLY A 243 -27.98 57.30 -1.87
CA GLY A 243 -28.45 58.12 -0.76
C GLY A 243 -29.19 57.34 0.33
N ILE A 244 -29.31 57.95 1.51
CA ILE A 244 -29.91 57.38 2.73
C ILE A 244 -31.40 57.00 2.54
N LEU A 245 -32.06 57.58 1.53
CA LEU A 245 -33.49 57.38 1.22
C LEU A 245 -33.75 56.50 -0.03
N GLN A 246 -32.72 55.99 -0.71
CA GLN A 246 -32.91 55.17 -1.90
C GLN A 246 -33.10 53.69 -1.52
N ARG A 247 -34.26 53.11 -1.88
CA ARG A 247 -34.49 51.66 -1.80
C ARG A 247 -33.43 50.93 -2.63
N GLN A 248 -32.80 49.91 -2.02
CA GLN A 248 -31.95 48.97 -2.75
C GLN A 248 -32.74 48.37 -3.92
N ARG A 249 -32.20 48.48 -5.13
CA ARG A 249 -32.79 47.90 -6.33
C ARG A 249 -31.94 46.74 -6.80
N LEU A 250 -32.57 45.67 -7.26
CA LEU A 250 -31.88 44.55 -7.86
C LEU A 250 -31.61 44.86 -9.34
N MET A 251 -30.42 44.54 -9.81
CA MET A 251 -29.99 44.63 -11.21
C MET A 251 -29.78 43.22 -11.73
N ARG A 252 -30.34 42.91 -12.90
CA ARG A 252 -30.10 41.63 -13.55
C ARG A 252 -28.86 41.75 -14.43
N VAL A 253 -27.82 40.98 -14.12
CA VAL A 253 -26.60 40.92 -14.92
C VAL A 253 -26.67 39.69 -15.84
N SER A 254 -26.42 39.90 -17.12
CA SER A 254 -26.34 38.83 -18.11
C SER A 254 -25.21 39.10 -19.10
N GLY A 255 -24.50 38.07 -19.55
CA GLY A 255 -23.36 38.25 -20.45
C GLY A 255 -22.64 36.95 -20.76
N SER A 256 -21.45 37.08 -21.33
CA SER A 256 -20.50 36.00 -21.54
C SER A 256 -19.12 36.40 -21.04
N ALA A 257 -18.40 35.45 -20.46
CA ALA A 257 -17.00 35.57 -20.07
C ALA A 257 -16.21 34.54 -20.84
N ASN A 258 -15.22 34.98 -21.62
CA ASN A 258 -14.24 34.10 -22.21
C ASN A 258 -13.01 34.04 -21.31
N SER A 259 -12.56 32.83 -20.99
CA SER A 259 -11.36 32.58 -20.19
C SER A 259 -10.36 31.84 -21.04
N THR A 260 -9.17 32.42 -21.22
CA THR A 260 -8.07 31.84 -21.99
C THR A 260 -6.85 31.63 -21.09
N GLY A 261 -6.27 30.44 -21.03
CA GLY A 261 -5.13 30.15 -20.16
C GLY A 261 -4.66 28.71 -20.25
N SER A 262 -3.84 28.28 -19.30
CA SER A 262 -3.40 26.90 -19.17
C SER A 262 -3.76 26.34 -17.80
N ALA A 263 -4.06 25.04 -17.78
CA ALA A 263 -4.19 24.25 -16.56
C ALA A 263 -2.99 23.29 -16.46
N SER A 264 -2.36 23.26 -15.29
CA SER A 264 -1.22 22.39 -14.96
C SER A 264 -1.39 21.73 -13.60
N PHE A 265 -0.58 20.70 -13.34
CA PHE A 265 -0.63 19.98 -12.09
C PHE A 265 0.74 20.00 -11.41
N GLU A 266 0.75 20.16 -10.10
CA GLU A 266 1.97 20.19 -9.30
C GLU A 266 1.83 19.26 -8.09
N VAL A 267 2.82 18.40 -7.86
CA VAL A 267 2.89 17.58 -6.65
C VAL A 267 3.39 18.45 -5.50
N VAL A 268 2.67 18.47 -4.38
CA VAL A 268 3.00 19.25 -3.19
C VAL A 268 3.40 18.32 -2.06
N VAL A 269 4.42 18.69 -1.29
CA VAL A 269 4.87 17.91 -0.13
C VAL A 269 3.76 17.83 0.92
N ASN A 270 3.39 16.60 1.29
CA ASN A 270 2.44 16.32 2.35
C ASN A 270 2.77 14.95 2.97
N THR A 271 3.00 14.93 4.29
CA THR A 271 3.48 13.75 5.02
C THR A 271 2.38 12.74 5.38
N GLN A 272 1.11 13.10 5.20
CA GLN A 272 -0.05 12.28 5.61
C GLN A 272 -0.82 11.68 4.43
N GLU A 273 -0.79 12.35 3.29
CA GLU A 273 -1.48 11.96 2.07
C GLU A 273 -0.73 12.50 0.85
N ILE A 274 -1.04 12.00 -0.34
CA ILE A 274 -0.54 12.62 -1.56
C ILE A 274 -1.34 13.89 -1.81
N GLN A 275 -0.65 15.00 -2.06
CA GLN A 275 -1.27 16.23 -2.48
C GLN A 275 -0.80 16.63 -3.88
N ILE A 276 -1.78 16.86 -4.76
CA ILE A 276 -1.57 17.39 -6.11
C ILE A 276 -2.41 18.64 -6.25
N ASN A 277 -1.81 19.75 -6.68
CA ASN A 277 -2.53 20.97 -6.99
C ASN A 277 -2.82 21.04 -8.49
N LEU A 278 -4.09 21.21 -8.86
CA LEU A 278 -4.47 21.70 -10.18
C LEU A 278 -4.36 23.23 -10.17
N ILE A 279 -3.49 23.78 -11.00
CA ILE A 279 -3.18 25.20 -11.10
C ILE A 279 -3.68 25.71 -12.45
N PHE A 280 -4.60 26.67 -12.40
CA PHE A 280 -5.04 27.43 -13.56
C PHE A 280 -4.40 28.82 -13.56
N GLN A 281 -3.85 29.23 -14.70
CA GLN A 281 -3.36 30.58 -14.92
C GLN A 281 -3.83 31.08 -16.28
N GLY A 282 -4.41 32.28 -16.31
CA GLY A 282 -4.90 32.84 -17.56
C GLY A 282 -5.54 34.21 -17.45
N GLU A 283 -6.21 34.59 -18.53
CA GLU A 283 -6.91 35.85 -18.68
C GLU A 283 -8.41 35.62 -18.85
N VAL A 284 -9.20 36.56 -18.33
CA VAL A 284 -10.64 36.58 -18.53
C VAL A 284 -11.03 37.86 -19.24
N ILE A 285 -11.89 37.75 -20.25
CA ILE A 285 -12.57 38.88 -20.91
C ILE A 285 -14.08 38.63 -20.85
N ALA A 286 -14.79 39.45 -20.10
CA ALA A 286 -16.24 39.36 -19.94
C ALA A 286 -16.96 40.57 -20.51
N HIS A 287 -18.02 40.31 -21.26
CA HIS A 287 -18.95 41.29 -21.78
C HIS A 287 -20.31 41.10 -21.11
N CYS A 288 -20.66 42.04 -20.25
CA CYS A 288 -21.86 41.95 -19.42
C CYS A 288 -22.80 43.12 -19.68
N ARG A 289 -24.10 42.84 -19.56
CA ARG A 289 -25.19 43.79 -19.55
C ARG A 289 -25.89 43.71 -18.19
N ALA A 290 -25.94 44.82 -17.47
CA ALA A 290 -26.67 44.96 -16.22
C ALA A 290 -27.94 45.79 -16.45
N ASP A 291 -29.12 45.17 -16.33
CA ASP A 291 -30.40 45.86 -16.43
C ASP A 291 -30.77 46.48 -15.07
N ALA A 292 -30.78 47.81 -15.00
CA ALA A 292 -31.04 48.61 -13.81
C ALA A 292 -32.33 49.43 -13.96
N GLY A 293 -33.46 48.74 -14.09
CA GLY A 293 -34.77 49.35 -14.32
C GLY A 293 -34.91 49.90 -15.75
N PRO A 294 -35.10 51.21 -15.97
CA PRO A 294 -35.33 51.78 -17.30
C PRO A 294 -34.05 51.95 -18.14
N ALA A 295 -32.88 51.62 -17.59
CA ALA A 295 -31.58 51.70 -18.26
C ALA A 295 -30.82 50.37 -18.15
N ALA A 296 -30.03 50.05 -19.16
CA ALA A 296 -29.12 48.92 -19.18
C ALA A 296 -27.68 49.39 -19.40
N ILE A 297 -26.78 48.89 -18.56
CA ILE A 297 -25.37 49.27 -18.49
C ILE A 297 -24.56 48.16 -19.15
N GLN A 298 -23.72 48.51 -20.12
CA GLN A 298 -22.78 47.60 -20.77
C GLN A 298 -21.41 47.72 -20.10
N LEU A 299 -20.88 46.58 -19.66
CA LEU A 299 -19.63 46.47 -18.93
C LEU A 299 -18.70 45.53 -19.68
N LYS A 300 -17.41 45.89 -19.72
CA LYS A 300 -16.33 45.01 -20.14
C LYS A 300 -15.39 44.81 -18.96
N THR A 301 -15.25 43.57 -18.51
CA THR A 301 -14.29 43.19 -17.46
C THR A 301 -13.15 42.43 -18.10
N TYR A 302 -11.90 42.77 -17.80
CA TYR A 302 -10.74 42.05 -18.32
C TYR A 302 -9.59 42.00 -17.30
N GLY A 303 -8.76 40.96 -17.34
CA GLY A 303 -7.53 40.88 -16.54
C GLY A 303 -7.09 39.46 -16.24
N GLN A 304 -6.06 39.34 -15.38
CA GLN A 304 -5.45 38.06 -15.02
C GLN A 304 -6.25 37.36 -13.92
N VAL A 305 -6.29 36.04 -14.00
CA VAL A 305 -6.90 35.15 -13.02
C VAL A 305 -5.98 33.97 -12.79
N GLY A 306 -5.90 33.55 -11.54
CA GLY A 306 -5.21 32.35 -11.13
C GLY A 306 -6.09 31.55 -10.18
N ALA A 307 -6.02 30.24 -10.23
CA ALA A 307 -6.72 29.43 -9.25
C ALA A 307 -6.02 28.11 -9.00
N ILE A 308 -6.19 27.63 -7.77
CA ILE A 308 -5.57 26.43 -7.26
C ILE A 308 -6.67 25.56 -6.67
N LYS A 309 -6.77 24.32 -7.16
CA LYS A 309 -7.60 23.28 -6.58
C LYS A 309 -6.68 22.17 -6.02
N PRO A 310 -6.57 22.04 -4.69
CA PRO A 310 -5.88 20.92 -4.09
C PRO A 310 -6.68 19.62 -4.27
N ILE A 311 -5.98 18.55 -4.65
CA ILE A 311 -6.47 17.18 -4.76
C ILE A 311 -5.67 16.36 -3.76
N TYR A 312 -6.37 15.73 -2.83
CA TYR A 312 -5.78 14.87 -1.82
C TYR A 312 -6.09 13.42 -2.14
N ILE A 313 -5.06 12.59 -2.24
CA ILE A 313 -5.20 11.16 -2.47
C ILE A 313 -4.66 10.45 -1.25
N ASN A 314 -5.53 9.71 -0.60
CA ASN A 314 -5.16 8.88 0.52
C ASN A 314 -5.81 7.51 0.39
N MET A 315 -5.52 6.71 1.40
CA MET A 315 -6.06 5.40 1.69
C MET A 315 -7.60 5.28 1.58
N SER A 316 -8.35 6.31 1.97
CA SER A 316 -9.83 6.33 1.88
C SER A 316 -10.36 6.71 0.49
N GLY A 317 -9.46 7.06 -0.43
CA GLY A 317 -9.76 7.48 -1.79
C GLY A 317 -9.34 8.92 -2.04
N LEU A 318 -9.99 9.53 -3.02
CA LEU A 318 -9.69 10.88 -3.47
C LEU A 318 -10.63 11.89 -2.83
N ARG A 319 -10.05 12.97 -2.29
CA ARG A 319 -10.76 14.10 -1.68
C ARG A 319 -10.33 15.40 -2.33
N LEU A 320 -11.31 16.26 -2.64
CA LEU A 320 -11.06 17.58 -3.19
C LEU A 320 -10.98 18.65 -2.10
N GLY A 321 -9.97 19.52 -2.19
CA GLY A 321 -9.84 20.71 -1.37
C GLY A 321 -10.71 21.87 -1.83
N GLU A 322 -10.74 22.94 -1.04
CA GLU A 322 -11.39 24.19 -1.45
C GLU A 322 -10.60 24.89 -2.55
N THR A 323 -11.31 25.39 -3.57
CA THR A 323 -10.69 26.13 -4.68
C THR A 323 -10.38 27.56 -4.25
N VAL A 324 -9.10 27.88 -4.25
CA VAL A 324 -8.59 29.23 -3.99
C VAL A 324 -8.42 29.94 -5.33
N VAL A 325 -9.03 31.10 -5.47
CA VAL A 325 -8.97 31.90 -6.71
C VAL A 325 -8.38 33.26 -6.38
N ASP A 326 -7.32 33.64 -7.10
CA ASP A 326 -6.87 35.03 -7.19
C ASP A 326 -7.35 35.64 -8.51
N SER A 327 -7.78 36.89 -8.43
CA SER A 327 -8.33 37.61 -9.57
C SER A 327 -7.91 39.07 -9.53
N GLN A 328 -7.23 39.48 -10.60
CA GLN A 328 -6.77 40.84 -10.86
C GLN A 328 -7.45 41.36 -12.12
N VAL A 329 -8.76 41.54 -12.04
CA VAL A 329 -9.59 42.05 -13.14
C VAL A 329 -9.83 43.55 -13.02
N THR A 330 -10.10 44.21 -14.15
CA THR A 330 -10.50 45.62 -14.26
C THR A 330 -11.80 45.72 -15.04
N THR A 331 -12.75 46.51 -14.56
CA THR A 331 -14.07 46.70 -15.18
C THR A 331 -14.19 48.09 -15.77
N GLN A 332 -14.55 48.17 -17.05
CA GLN A 332 -14.80 49.40 -17.77
C GLN A 332 -16.25 49.52 -18.21
N LEU A 333 -16.82 50.71 -18.03
CA LEU A 333 -18.13 51.08 -18.56
C LEU A 333 -18.01 51.33 -20.07
N GLN A 334 -18.64 50.48 -20.88
CA GLN A 334 -18.64 50.61 -22.34
C GLN A 334 -19.76 51.53 -22.82
N GLY A 335 -20.94 51.44 -22.20
CA GLY A 335 -22.10 52.20 -22.65
C GLY A 335 -23.30 52.08 -21.72
N VAL A 336 -24.26 53.00 -21.91
CA VAL A 336 -25.55 52.98 -21.22
C VAL A 336 -26.66 53.14 -22.24
N THR A 337 -27.60 52.20 -22.24
CA THR A 337 -28.80 52.23 -23.09
C THR A 337 -30.03 52.51 -22.24
N ALA A 338 -30.97 53.30 -22.74
CA ALA A 338 -32.22 53.62 -22.04
C ALA A 338 -33.27 54.10 -23.05
N ARG A 339 -34.56 53.97 -22.69
CA ARG A 339 -35.70 54.38 -23.53
C ARG A 339 -35.74 55.88 -23.86
N SER A 340 -35.13 56.72 -23.01
CA SER A 340 -35.07 58.18 -23.18
C SER A 340 -33.64 58.69 -23.00
N ASN A 341 -33.27 59.72 -23.78
CA ASN A 341 -31.97 60.39 -23.68
C ASN A 341 -31.74 61.05 -22.31
N TYR A 342 -32.81 61.46 -21.62
CA TYR A 342 -32.72 62.01 -20.26
C TYR A 342 -32.31 60.91 -19.27
N VAL A 343 -33.02 59.78 -19.28
CA VAL A 343 -32.72 58.61 -18.45
C VAL A 343 -31.30 58.10 -18.73
N ARG A 344 -30.89 58.07 -20.01
CA ARG A 344 -29.54 57.67 -20.42
C ARG A 344 -28.45 58.56 -19.81
N ARG A 345 -28.62 59.89 -19.85
CA ARG A 345 -27.65 60.85 -19.28
C ARG A 345 -27.55 60.72 -17.76
N VAL A 346 -28.69 60.58 -17.08
CA VAL A 346 -28.71 60.38 -15.63
C VAL A 346 -28.04 59.06 -15.26
N ALA A 347 -28.42 57.96 -15.91
CA ALA A 347 -27.84 56.64 -15.66
C ALA A 347 -26.32 56.61 -15.92
N ARG A 348 -25.84 57.25 -17.00
CA ARG A 348 -24.40 57.37 -17.28
C ARG A 348 -23.67 58.15 -16.19
N ARG A 349 -24.21 59.31 -15.78
CA ARG A 349 -23.61 60.12 -14.71
C ARG A 349 -23.53 59.35 -13.39
N LEU A 350 -24.55 58.55 -13.06
CA LEU A 350 -24.57 57.74 -11.84
C LEU A 350 -23.58 56.56 -11.93
N ALA A 351 -23.50 55.88 -13.08
CA ALA A 351 -22.56 54.80 -13.32
C ALA A 351 -21.09 55.26 -13.30
N ASP A 352 -20.82 56.50 -13.72
CA ASP A 352 -19.47 57.09 -13.73
C ASP A 352 -18.98 57.61 -12.37
N GLN A 353 -19.81 57.58 -11.31
CA GLN A 353 -19.38 58.02 -9.98
C GLN A 353 -18.32 57.08 -9.37
N PRO A 354 -17.36 57.60 -8.59
CA PRO A 354 -16.31 56.78 -7.97
C PRO A 354 -16.85 55.61 -7.14
N LYS A 355 -17.90 55.84 -6.34
CA LYS A 355 -18.55 54.78 -5.53
C LYS A 355 -19.18 53.69 -6.42
N ALA A 356 -19.85 54.09 -7.50
CA ALA A 356 -20.45 53.13 -8.44
C ALA A 356 -19.36 52.32 -9.18
N ARG A 357 -18.27 52.96 -9.61
CA ARG A 357 -17.12 52.28 -10.23
C ARG A 357 -16.46 51.29 -9.28
N SER A 358 -16.20 51.68 -8.04
CA SER A 358 -15.65 50.79 -7.02
C SER A 358 -16.58 49.60 -6.74
N HIS A 359 -17.89 49.83 -6.68
CA HIS A 359 -18.87 48.76 -6.47
C HIS A 359 -18.91 47.80 -7.66
N MET A 360 -18.97 48.32 -8.90
CA MET A 360 -18.94 47.50 -10.12
C MET A 360 -17.66 46.69 -10.26
N GLN A 361 -16.52 47.27 -9.87
CA GLN A 361 -15.23 46.60 -9.83
C GLN A 361 -15.22 45.45 -8.81
N SER A 362 -15.71 45.71 -7.59
CA SER A 362 -15.79 44.68 -6.54
C SER A 362 -16.75 43.55 -6.93
N SER A 363 -17.96 43.88 -7.40
CA SER A 363 -18.94 42.88 -7.86
C SER A 363 -18.38 42.05 -9.01
N SER A 364 -17.69 42.66 -9.98
CA SER A 364 -17.10 41.92 -11.10
C SER A 364 -15.99 40.99 -10.62
N ARG A 365 -15.13 41.43 -9.71
CA ARG A 365 -14.09 40.58 -9.10
C ARG A 365 -14.71 39.40 -8.37
N SER A 366 -15.71 39.64 -7.50
CA SER A 366 -16.43 38.57 -6.80
C SER A 366 -17.11 37.60 -7.77
N ARG A 367 -17.73 38.10 -8.85
CA ARG A 367 -18.36 37.26 -9.88
C ARG A 367 -17.33 36.40 -10.61
N THR A 368 -16.19 36.97 -10.99
CA THR A 368 -15.09 36.24 -11.61
C THR A 368 -14.59 35.13 -10.69
N ILE A 369 -14.38 35.43 -9.41
CA ILE A 369 -13.99 34.42 -8.41
C ILE A 369 -15.00 33.27 -8.35
N THR A 370 -16.30 33.58 -8.24
CA THR A 370 -17.36 32.55 -8.18
C THR A 370 -17.40 31.69 -9.44
N LEU A 371 -17.41 32.31 -10.63
CA LEU A 371 -17.51 31.57 -11.89
C LEU A 371 -16.28 30.70 -12.13
N LEU A 372 -15.09 31.19 -11.80
CA LEU A 372 -13.85 30.45 -11.99
C LEU A 372 -13.76 29.27 -11.01
N ARG A 373 -14.22 29.46 -9.77
CA ARG A 373 -14.37 28.38 -8.78
C ARG A 373 -15.33 27.31 -9.29
N GLU A 374 -16.54 27.68 -9.68
CA GLU A 374 -17.55 26.74 -10.20
C GLU A 374 -17.03 25.99 -11.44
N SER A 375 -16.32 26.68 -12.34
CA SER A 375 -15.76 26.06 -13.55
C SER A 375 -14.67 25.04 -13.23
N LEU A 376 -13.78 25.33 -12.27
CA LEU A 376 -12.74 24.40 -11.86
C LEU A 376 -13.32 23.22 -11.09
N ASP A 377 -14.26 23.46 -10.18
CA ASP A 377 -14.95 22.39 -9.45
C ASP A 377 -15.60 21.41 -10.43
N LYS A 378 -16.36 21.92 -11.40
CA LYS A 378 -17.00 21.10 -12.43
C LYS A 378 -15.99 20.31 -13.26
N ARG A 379 -14.90 20.93 -13.69
CA ARG A 379 -13.90 20.26 -14.55
C ARG A 379 -13.13 19.18 -13.81
N VAL A 380 -12.85 19.42 -12.53
CA VAL A 380 -12.24 18.41 -11.67
C VAL A 380 -13.20 17.25 -11.47
N ASP A 381 -14.48 17.50 -11.19
CA ASP A 381 -15.48 16.43 -11.08
C ASP A 381 -15.56 15.59 -12.37
N GLU A 382 -15.57 16.22 -13.55
CA GLU A 382 -15.52 15.51 -14.84
C GLU A 382 -14.25 14.64 -14.98
N THR A 383 -13.08 15.20 -14.64
CA THR A 383 -11.80 14.48 -14.68
C THR A 383 -11.76 13.32 -13.67
N LEU A 384 -12.40 13.49 -12.51
CA LEU A 384 -12.44 12.48 -11.46
C LEU A 384 -13.33 11.29 -11.80
N GLU A 385 -14.48 11.52 -12.42
CA GLU A 385 -15.33 10.43 -12.87
C GLU A 385 -14.62 9.58 -13.94
N GLU A 386 -13.83 10.21 -14.81
CA GLU A 386 -12.96 9.50 -15.75
C GLU A 386 -11.89 8.66 -15.01
N ILE A 387 -11.21 9.23 -14.02
CA ILE A 387 -10.21 8.51 -13.21
C ILE A 387 -10.87 7.34 -12.46
N ARG A 388 -12.06 7.52 -11.90
CA ARG A 388 -12.81 6.46 -11.19
C ARG A 388 -13.22 5.32 -12.10
N ALA A 389 -13.68 5.63 -13.31
CA ALA A 389 -14.01 4.61 -14.31
C ALA A 389 -12.77 3.78 -14.68
N GLU A 390 -11.61 4.42 -14.80
CA GLU A 390 -10.34 3.73 -15.10
C GLU A 390 -9.82 2.88 -13.94
N ILE A 391 -10.03 3.33 -12.70
CA ILE A 391 -9.74 2.52 -11.52
C ILE A 391 -10.52 1.20 -11.58
N ALA A 392 -11.81 1.25 -11.97
CA ALA A 392 -12.64 0.06 -12.06
C ALA A 392 -12.19 -0.91 -13.17
N THR A 393 -11.74 -0.41 -14.33
CA THR A 393 -11.19 -1.25 -15.42
C THR A 393 -9.85 -1.89 -15.03
N VAL A 394 -9.00 -1.16 -14.30
CA VAL A 394 -7.74 -1.69 -13.79
C VAL A 394 -7.99 -2.73 -12.70
N GLU A 395 -8.94 -2.51 -11.79
CA GLU A 395 -9.33 -3.51 -10.79
C GLU A 395 -9.77 -4.83 -11.45
N ASP A 396 -10.48 -4.75 -12.58
CA ASP A 396 -10.90 -5.92 -13.36
C ASP A 396 -9.71 -6.63 -14.02
N SER A 397 -8.78 -5.86 -14.59
CA SER A 397 -7.53 -6.35 -15.18
C SER A 397 -6.59 -6.99 -14.15
N MET A 398 -6.70 -6.57 -12.88
CA MET A 398 -5.92 -7.07 -11.75
C MET A 398 -6.48 -8.37 -11.13
N LYS A 399 -7.58 -8.94 -11.66
CA LYS A 399 -8.10 -10.24 -11.20
C LYS A 399 -7.05 -11.36 -11.27
N GLY A 400 -6.20 -11.39 -12.30
CA GLY A 400 -5.10 -12.34 -12.40
C GLY A 400 -4.03 -12.16 -11.31
N PHE A 401 -3.80 -10.93 -10.86
CA PHE A 401 -2.86 -10.62 -9.77
C PHE A 401 -3.40 -11.06 -8.40
N ARG A 402 -4.73 -11.03 -8.20
CA ARG A 402 -5.34 -11.60 -6.99
C ARG A 402 -5.03 -13.09 -6.86
N GLU A 403 -4.93 -13.84 -7.96
CA GLU A 403 -4.51 -15.25 -7.91
C GLU A 403 -3.03 -15.41 -7.51
N LEU A 404 -2.16 -14.46 -7.87
CA LEU A 404 -0.75 -14.45 -7.44
C LEU A 404 -0.61 -14.14 -5.94
N LEU A 405 -1.44 -13.23 -5.43
CA LEU A 405 -1.49 -12.94 -3.99
C LEU A 405 -2.29 -13.98 -3.20
N ALA A 406 -3.13 -14.81 -3.85
CA ALA A 406 -4.01 -15.74 -3.16
C ALA A 406 -3.28 -16.68 -2.19
N PRO A 407 -2.10 -17.24 -2.50
CA PRO A 407 -1.31 -17.98 -1.52
C PRO A 407 -0.94 -17.11 -0.30
N ALA A 408 -0.43 -15.90 -0.51
CA ALA A 408 -0.13 -14.99 0.60
C ALA A 408 -1.40 -14.58 1.38
N VAL A 409 -2.55 -14.43 0.73
CA VAL A 409 -3.85 -14.15 1.37
C VAL A 409 -4.29 -15.32 2.24
N ARG A 410 -4.27 -16.55 1.71
CA ARG A 410 -4.66 -17.77 2.43
C ARG A 410 -3.81 -17.98 3.67
N GLU A 411 -2.51 -17.71 3.54
CA GLU A 411 -1.51 -17.86 4.58
C GLU A 411 -1.45 -16.66 5.54
N GLY A 412 -2.27 -15.62 5.31
CA GLY A 412 -2.28 -14.41 6.15
C GLY A 412 -0.98 -13.60 6.07
N ALA A 413 -0.21 -13.75 4.99
CA ALA A 413 1.10 -13.16 4.77
C ALA A 413 1.08 -11.86 3.96
N VAL A 414 -0.09 -11.38 3.51
CA VAL A 414 -0.23 -10.14 2.70
C VAL A 414 0.24 -8.91 3.48
N PRO A 415 1.27 -8.19 3.01
CA PRO A 415 1.69 -6.93 3.62
C PRO A 415 0.54 -5.92 3.67
N LYS A 416 0.50 -5.12 4.73
CA LYS A 416 -0.49 -4.05 4.88
C LYS A 416 0.12 -2.77 4.33
N VAL A 417 -0.59 -2.08 3.44
CA VAL A 417 -0.19 -0.72 3.11
C VAL A 417 -0.51 0.17 4.31
N GLN A 418 0.49 0.91 4.77
CA GLN A 418 0.38 1.83 5.90
C GLN A 418 -0.07 3.21 5.42
N GLY A 419 0.46 3.74 4.33
CA GLY A 419 0.12 5.10 3.93
C GLY A 419 0.58 5.50 2.55
N LEU A 420 0.04 6.63 2.10
CA LEU A 420 0.42 7.34 0.90
C LEU A 420 0.92 8.73 1.34
N ARG A 421 2.00 9.22 0.77
CA ARG A 421 2.49 10.58 1.01
C ARG A 421 3.16 11.16 -0.23
N SER A 422 3.27 12.47 -0.30
CA SER A 422 4.06 13.16 -1.31
C SER A 422 5.23 13.88 -0.65
N THR A 423 6.44 13.68 -1.19
CA THR A 423 7.69 14.28 -0.74
C THR A 423 8.27 15.16 -1.84
N LEU A 424 9.40 15.82 -1.59
CA LEU A 424 10.08 16.61 -2.63
C LEU A 424 10.57 15.72 -3.79
N THR A 425 10.92 14.46 -3.48
CA THR A 425 11.52 13.52 -4.42
C THR A 425 10.49 12.65 -5.14
N GLY A 426 9.27 12.53 -4.60
CA GLY A 426 8.23 11.77 -5.30
C GLY A 426 6.97 11.51 -4.48
N ILE A 427 6.13 10.65 -5.03
CA ILE A 427 4.95 10.08 -4.39
C ILE A 427 5.33 8.72 -3.82
N GLU A 428 5.05 8.48 -2.54
CA GLU A 428 5.47 7.27 -1.82
C GLU A 428 4.27 6.48 -1.32
N LEU A 429 4.22 5.19 -1.66
CA LEU A 429 3.40 4.19 -0.99
C LEU A 429 4.25 3.48 0.06
N ASN A 430 3.83 3.53 1.31
CA ASN A 430 4.46 2.81 2.41
C ASN A 430 3.71 1.53 2.72
N VAL A 431 4.44 0.42 2.81
CA VAL A 431 3.92 -0.92 3.04
C VAL A 431 4.68 -1.58 4.19
N ALA A 432 3.94 -2.26 5.07
CA ALA A 432 4.50 -3.00 6.19
C ALA A 432 4.06 -4.47 6.19
N GLY A 433 5.05 -5.35 6.17
CA GLY A 433 4.91 -6.79 6.38
C GLY A 433 5.01 -7.21 7.85
N GLU A 434 4.84 -6.30 8.80
CA GLU A 434 4.92 -6.63 10.24
C GLU A 434 3.70 -7.41 10.73
N ARG A 435 3.91 -8.21 11.79
CA ARG A 435 2.90 -9.04 12.45
C ARG A 435 3.07 -8.98 13.96
N ARG A 436 2.18 -9.67 14.68
CA ARG A 436 2.22 -9.73 16.14
C ARG A 436 3.59 -10.11 16.71
N HIS A 437 4.34 -11.02 16.08
CA HIS A 437 5.65 -11.46 16.58
C HIS A 437 6.84 -10.90 15.79
N GLN A 438 6.59 -9.87 14.98
CA GLN A 438 7.53 -9.34 14.00
C GLN A 438 7.52 -7.81 14.02
N LEU A 439 8.63 -7.19 13.65
CA LEU A 439 8.73 -5.76 13.40
C LEU A 439 9.04 -5.52 11.92
N GLY A 440 8.76 -4.31 11.46
CA GLY A 440 9.16 -3.81 10.15
C GLY A 440 10.64 -3.42 10.13
N ALA A 441 10.97 -2.39 9.35
CA ALA A 441 12.32 -1.86 9.32
C ALA A 441 12.60 -1.04 10.59
N VAL A 442 13.80 -1.14 11.15
CA VAL A 442 14.19 -0.35 12.33
C VAL A 442 14.71 1.03 11.91
N VAL A 443 15.40 1.06 10.77
CA VAL A 443 15.94 2.26 10.14
C VAL A 443 15.18 2.56 8.84
N PRO A 444 14.86 3.83 8.58
CA PRO A 444 14.30 4.20 7.30
C PRO A 444 15.35 4.01 6.21
N TYR A 445 14.91 3.86 4.97
CA TYR A 445 15.81 3.94 3.83
C TYR A 445 16.44 5.34 3.77
N SER A 446 17.77 5.42 3.65
CA SER A 446 18.52 6.67 3.78
C SER A 446 19.48 6.96 2.61
N SER A 447 19.61 6.08 1.61
CA SER A 447 20.53 6.32 0.50
C SER A 447 19.91 7.18 -0.60
N ASP A 448 20.80 7.83 -1.37
CA ASP A 448 20.42 8.58 -2.56
C ASP A 448 19.72 7.62 -3.52
N ALA A 449 18.50 8.00 -3.89
CA ALA A 449 17.60 7.15 -4.62
C ALA A 449 18.25 6.60 -5.90
N VAL A 450 18.28 5.28 -6.10
CA VAL A 450 18.61 4.67 -7.39
C VAL A 450 17.80 5.40 -8.46
N GLY A 451 18.45 5.94 -9.50
CA GLY A 451 17.74 6.64 -10.57
C GLY A 451 16.55 5.83 -11.11
N GLY A 452 15.56 6.49 -11.68
CA GLY A 452 14.39 5.81 -12.22
C GLY A 452 13.12 6.64 -12.12
N ASP A 453 12.18 6.36 -13.01
CA ASP A 453 10.83 6.90 -12.94
C ASP A 453 10.08 6.34 -11.71
N VAL A 454 10.35 5.07 -11.37
CA VAL A 454 9.73 4.37 -10.24
C VAL A 454 10.77 3.52 -9.52
N GLN A 455 10.71 3.53 -8.20
CA GLN A 455 11.58 2.73 -7.35
C GLN A 455 10.75 1.80 -6.48
N LEU A 456 11.20 0.55 -6.40
CA LEU A 456 10.70 -0.44 -5.47
C LEU A 456 11.77 -0.64 -4.39
N ARG A 457 11.45 -0.31 -3.14
CA ARG A 457 12.36 -0.42 -2.00
C ARG A 457 11.82 -1.47 -1.03
N PHE A 458 12.64 -2.44 -0.65
CA PHE A 458 12.24 -3.47 0.29
C PHE A 458 13.36 -3.71 1.30
N HIS A 459 13.03 -3.66 2.58
CA HIS A 459 13.93 -4.05 3.66
C HIS A 459 13.89 -5.56 3.84
N VAL A 460 15.00 -6.21 4.22
CA VAL A 460 15.08 -7.68 4.42
C VAL A 460 13.99 -8.21 5.35
N SER A 461 13.59 -7.41 6.36
CA SER A 461 12.50 -7.76 7.28
C SER A 461 11.18 -8.08 6.56
N LEU A 462 10.87 -7.45 5.41
CA LEU A 462 9.66 -7.75 4.65
C LEU A 462 9.69 -9.19 4.17
N VAL A 463 10.77 -9.55 3.48
CA VAL A 463 10.99 -10.90 2.93
C VAL A 463 10.97 -11.91 4.06
N ASN A 464 11.72 -11.65 5.14
CA ASN A 464 11.82 -12.57 6.26
C ASN A 464 10.50 -12.75 7.01
N ASN A 465 9.74 -11.67 7.23
CA ASN A 465 8.43 -11.74 7.90
C ASN A 465 7.41 -12.52 7.08
N THR A 466 7.38 -12.25 5.77
CA THR A 466 6.50 -12.95 4.82
C THR A 466 6.88 -14.43 4.74
N LEU A 467 8.17 -14.77 4.62
CA LEU A 467 8.63 -16.16 4.55
C LEU A 467 8.43 -16.92 5.87
N GLU A 468 8.60 -16.29 7.04
CA GLU A 468 8.26 -16.94 8.31
C GLU A 468 6.77 -17.27 8.39
N THR A 469 5.91 -16.38 7.90
CA THR A 469 4.46 -16.62 7.87
C THR A 469 4.10 -17.75 6.89
N ILE A 470 4.69 -17.74 5.69
CA ILE A 470 4.36 -18.70 4.63
C ILE A 470 5.00 -20.06 4.88
N LEU A 471 6.21 -20.14 5.43
CA LEU A 471 6.98 -21.38 5.52
C LEU A 471 7.10 -21.89 6.95
N GLY A 472 6.81 -21.13 8.00
CA GLY A 472 7.10 -21.54 9.39
C GLY A 472 6.45 -22.86 9.78
N GLY A 473 7.26 -23.87 10.12
CA GLY A 473 6.78 -25.16 10.64
C GLY A 473 6.07 -26.03 9.60
N LYS A 474 6.30 -25.77 8.31
CA LYS A 474 5.65 -26.47 7.20
C LYS A 474 6.50 -27.57 6.63
N ILE A 475 5.80 -28.58 6.10
CA ILE A 475 6.40 -29.66 5.34
C ILE A 475 6.46 -29.24 3.88
N LEU A 476 7.68 -29.06 3.37
CA LEU A 476 7.97 -28.80 1.97
C LEU A 476 8.27 -30.13 1.29
N SER A 477 7.40 -30.57 0.38
CA SER A 477 7.63 -31.78 -0.40
C SER A 477 8.56 -31.53 -1.59
N ASP A 478 9.15 -32.61 -2.11
CA ASP A 478 9.83 -32.66 -3.39
C ASP A 478 9.04 -31.98 -4.53
N GLU A 479 7.74 -32.24 -4.64
CA GLU A 479 6.86 -31.62 -5.64
C GLU A 479 6.66 -30.13 -5.43
N PHE A 480 6.64 -29.68 -4.18
CA PHE A 480 6.60 -28.27 -3.85
C PHE A 480 7.88 -27.59 -4.34
N LEU A 481 9.05 -28.09 -3.93
CA LEU A 481 10.34 -27.51 -4.30
C LEU A 481 10.59 -27.57 -5.82
N MET A 482 10.21 -28.66 -6.49
CA MET A 482 10.26 -28.77 -7.94
C MET A 482 9.42 -27.68 -8.63
N ARG A 483 8.21 -27.41 -8.14
CA ARG A 483 7.34 -26.37 -8.72
C ARG A 483 7.97 -24.98 -8.62
N TYR A 484 8.59 -24.65 -7.49
CA TYR A 484 9.28 -23.38 -7.32
C TYR A 484 10.58 -23.31 -8.12
N ALA A 485 11.34 -24.40 -8.22
CA ALA A 485 12.55 -24.46 -9.05
C ALA A 485 12.25 -24.18 -10.53
N LYS A 486 11.10 -24.66 -11.05
CA LYS A 486 10.64 -24.32 -12.42
C LYS A 486 10.32 -22.84 -12.63
N VAL A 487 10.10 -22.08 -11.57
CA VAL A 487 9.84 -20.64 -11.62
C VAL A 487 11.15 -19.86 -11.50
N LEU A 488 12.06 -20.32 -10.64
CA LEU A 488 13.34 -19.65 -10.38
C LEU A 488 14.42 -19.95 -11.43
N GLN A 489 14.32 -21.10 -12.10
CA GLN A 489 15.34 -21.59 -13.02
C GLN A 489 14.73 -21.86 -14.40
N VAL A 490 15.47 -21.48 -15.45
CA VAL A 490 15.07 -21.68 -16.86
C VAL A 490 14.91 -23.18 -17.18
N GLN A 491 15.79 -24.02 -16.62
CA GLN A 491 15.75 -25.46 -16.77
C GLN A 491 15.66 -26.11 -15.39
N LEU A 492 14.74 -27.06 -15.23
CA LEU A 492 14.61 -27.81 -13.98
C LEU A 492 15.79 -28.82 -13.85
N PRO A 493 16.60 -28.76 -12.79
CA PRO A 493 17.71 -29.69 -12.60
C PRO A 493 17.24 -31.13 -12.38
N LEU A 494 18.00 -32.10 -12.91
CA LEU A 494 17.75 -33.53 -12.76
C LEU A 494 17.52 -33.95 -11.28
N PRO A 495 18.30 -33.47 -10.29
CA PRO A 495 18.09 -33.88 -8.90
C PRO A 495 16.72 -33.48 -8.33
N LEU A 496 16.05 -32.48 -8.90
CA LEU A 496 14.72 -32.02 -8.46
C LEU A 496 13.57 -32.61 -9.28
N MET A 497 13.86 -33.42 -10.29
CA MET A 497 12.81 -34.06 -11.08
C MET A 497 12.10 -35.15 -10.27
N VAL A 498 10.79 -34.99 -10.14
CA VAL A 498 9.92 -35.96 -9.48
C VAL A 498 9.26 -36.86 -10.53
N HIS A 499 9.58 -38.15 -10.49
CA HIS A 499 8.96 -39.21 -11.28
C HIS A 499 8.68 -40.45 -10.43
N SER A 500 7.98 -41.46 -10.97
CA SER A 500 7.55 -42.66 -10.22
C SER A 500 8.67 -43.48 -9.57
N ARG A 501 9.93 -43.29 -10.01
CA ARG A 501 11.12 -43.94 -9.44
C ARG A 501 11.99 -43.00 -8.58
N SER A 502 11.57 -41.74 -8.38
CA SER A 502 12.34 -40.78 -7.59
C SER A 502 12.14 -41.10 -6.11
N GLN A 503 13.22 -40.97 -5.33
CA GLN A 503 13.10 -41.01 -3.88
C GLN A 503 12.21 -39.85 -3.42
N ARG A 504 11.18 -40.17 -2.64
CA ARG A 504 10.27 -39.17 -2.09
C ARG A 504 10.92 -38.54 -0.88
N TRP A 505 10.88 -37.23 -0.80
CA TRP A 505 11.46 -36.55 0.34
C TRP A 505 10.66 -35.32 0.72
N THR A 506 10.74 -34.98 2.00
CA THR A 506 10.15 -33.77 2.55
C THR A 506 11.11 -33.12 3.54
N VAL A 507 10.94 -31.82 3.71
CA VAL A 507 11.66 -31.02 4.69
C VAL A 507 10.64 -30.29 5.54
N THR A 508 10.67 -30.53 6.85
CA THR A 508 9.95 -29.70 7.81
C THR A 508 10.82 -28.50 8.14
N THR A 509 10.39 -27.31 7.74
CA THR A 509 11.07 -26.06 8.06
C THR A 509 10.88 -25.69 9.53
N ALA A 510 11.83 -24.94 10.10
CA ALA A 510 11.68 -24.42 11.44
C ALA A 510 10.44 -23.52 11.56
N LYS A 511 9.77 -23.52 12.73
CA LYS A 511 8.63 -22.61 13.01
C LYS A 511 8.97 -21.12 12.88
N HIS A 512 10.24 -20.80 13.04
CA HIS A 512 10.74 -19.47 13.27
C HIS A 512 11.92 -19.21 12.34
N ARG A 513 11.84 -18.13 11.55
CA ARG A 513 12.84 -17.78 10.53
C ARG A 513 13.27 -18.99 9.67
N PRO A 514 12.31 -19.72 9.07
CA PRO A 514 12.54 -20.92 8.26
C PRO A 514 13.44 -20.68 7.05
N LEU A 515 13.33 -19.49 6.47
CA LEU A 515 14.17 -18.98 5.40
C LEU A 515 14.40 -17.51 5.67
N GLU A 516 15.66 -17.11 5.73
CA GLU A 516 16.09 -15.76 6.07
C GLU A 516 17.00 -15.22 4.97
N LEU A 517 16.70 -14.02 4.48
CA LEU A 517 17.56 -13.21 3.64
C LEU A 517 18.35 -12.25 4.54
N ARG A 518 19.67 -12.20 4.32
CA ARG A 518 20.60 -11.30 4.98
C ARG A 518 21.44 -10.60 3.93
N LEU A 519 21.86 -9.37 4.23
CA LEU A 519 22.71 -8.55 3.38
C LEU A 519 24.00 -8.22 4.14
N PRO A 520 24.93 -9.19 4.28
CA PRO A 520 26.13 -8.99 5.08
C PRO A 520 27.05 -7.89 4.55
N GLU A 521 27.05 -7.70 3.22
CA GLU A 521 27.88 -6.74 2.50
C GLU A 521 27.08 -6.17 1.31
N PRO A 522 27.43 -4.99 0.77
CA PRO A 522 26.82 -4.47 -0.45
C PRO A 522 26.90 -5.48 -1.60
N ASN A 523 25.81 -5.62 -2.35
CA ASN A 523 25.67 -6.57 -3.46
C ASN A 523 25.78 -8.06 -3.08
N ARG A 524 25.85 -8.41 -1.80
CA ARG A 524 25.91 -9.81 -1.35
C ARG A 524 24.62 -10.21 -0.66
N LEU A 525 23.98 -11.27 -1.16
CA LEU A 525 22.77 -11.84 -0.60
C LEU A 525 23.12 -13.18 0.05
N GLN A 526 22.72 -13.36 1.30
CA GLN A 526 22.84 -14.62 2.01
C GLN A 526 21.45 -15.16 2.35
N PHE A 527 21.16 -16.37 1.89
CA PHE A 527 19.97 -17.13 2.26
C PHE A 527 20.33 -18.17 3.32
N VAL A 528 19.60 -18.16 4.44
CA VAL A 528 19.76 -19.14 5.53
C VAL A 528 18.45 -19.91 5.67
N MET A 529 18.46 -21.18 5.29
CA MET A 529 17.32 -22.10 5.44
C MET A 529 17.49 -22.93 6.71
N ARG A 530 16.49 -22.89 7.58
CA ARG A 530 16.44 -23.66 8.83
C ARG A 530 15.45 -24.79 8.71
N ILE A 531 15.96 -26.00 8.88
CA ILE A 531 15.23 -27.25 8.76
C ILE A 531 15.14 -27.88 10.14
N GLU A 532 13.94 -28.25 10.55
CA GLU A 532 13.65 -28.94 11.81
C GLU A 532 13.79 -30.46 11.64
N ALA A 533 13.23 -31.00 10.55
CA ALA A 533 13.30 -32.42 10.24
C ALA A 533 13.33 -32.68 8.73
N VAL A 534 13.84 -33.85 8.35
CA VAL A 534 13.90 -34.34 6.97
C VAL A 534 13.30 -35.72 6.90
N GLU A 535 12.51 -36.01 5.89
CA GLU A 535 12.02 -37.37 5.61
C GLU A 535 12.47 -37.80 4.22
N ILE A 536 13.03 -39.01 4.10
CA ILE A 536 13.50 -39.58 2.82
C ILE A 536 12.95 -41.02 2.72
N ASP A 537 12.14 -41.30 1.70
CA ASP A 537 11.49 -42.59 1.44
C ASP A 537 10.79 -43.19 2.67
N GLY A 538 10.12 -42.34 3.46
CA GLY A 538 9.41 -42.74 4.69
C GLY A 538 10.29 -42.85 5.93
N GLN A 539 11.62 -42.71 5.79
CA GLN A 539 12.54 -42.62 6.92
C GLN A 539 12.64 -41.18 7.40
N ALA A 540 12.13 -40.91 8.60
CA ALA A 540 12.17 -39.61 9.24
C ALA A 540 13.47 -39.40 10.04
N TYR A 541 14.06 -38.21 9.89
CA TYR A 541 15.21 -37.72 10.60
C TYR A 541 14.84 -36.41 11.30
N ASP A 542 14.62 -36.47 12.62
CA ASP A 542 14.31 -35.30 13.45
C ASP A 542 15.61 -34.64 13.92
N VAL A 543 16.37 -34.12 12.94
CA VAL A 543 17.69 -33.53 13.14
C VAL A 543 17.70 -32.11 12.57
N PRO A 544 17.82 -31.08 13.43
CA PRO A 544 17.94 -29.71 12.99
C PRO A 544 19.12 -29.54 12.03
N SER A 545 18.88 -28.86 10.92
CA SER A 545 19.88 -28.59 9.89
C SER A 545 19.79 -27.15 9.42
N ILE A 546 20.93 -26.53 9.14
CA ILE A 546 21.01 -25.16 8.63
C ILE A 546 21.77 -25.18 7.31
N ALA A 547 21.14 -24.66 6.25
CA ALA A 547 21.77 -24.46 4.96
C ALA A 547 21.98 -22.97 4.71
N THR A 548 23.23 -22.57 4.47
CA THR A 548 23.62 -21.19 4.17
C THR A 548 24.11 -21.12 2.73
N ILE A 549 23.55 -20.19 1.96
CA ILE A 549 23.83 -19.98 0.54
C ILE A 549 24.15 -18.52 0.31
N ASN A 550 25.29 -18.23 -0.32
CA ASN A 550 25.70 -16.87 -0.65
C ASN A 550 25.58 -16.62 -2.15
N TYR A 551 25.12 -15.44 -2.53
CA TYR A 551 25.04 -14.95 -3.89
C TYR A 551 25.61 -13.55 -3.99
N ASP A 552 26.33 -13.29 -5.08
CA ASP A 552 26.78 -11.96 -5.46
C ASP A 552 25.88 -11.44 -6.59
N LEU A 553 25.40 -10.21 -6.42
CA LEU A 553 24.72 -9.46 -7.46
C LEU A 553 25.78 -8.87 -8.40
N VAL A 554 25.83 -9.39 -9.62
CA VAL A 554 26.77 -8.97 -10.65
C VAL A 554 26.03 -8.51 -11.90
N LYS A 555 26.71 -7.72 -12.74
CA LYS A 555 26.22 -7.41 -14.08
C LYS A 555 26.86 -8.34 -15.11
N ASN A 556 26.06 -8.88 -16.01
CA ASN A 556 26.55 -9.69 -17.12
C ASN A 556 27.11 -8.81 -18.26
N SER A 557 27.54 -9.43 -19.36
CA SER A 557 28.09 -8.71 -20.53
C SER A 557 27.09 -7.79 -21.23
N PHE A 558 25.80 -7.89 -20.92
CA PHE A 558 24.71 -7.09 -21.46
C PHE A 558 24.21 -6.03 -20.48
N ASP A 559 24.94 -5.78 -19.39
CA ASP A 559 24.58 -4.86 -18.29
C ASP A 559 23.31 -5.28 -17.51
N GLU A 560 22.87 -6.52 -17.66
CA GLU A 560 21.75 -7.08 -16.90
C GLU A 560 22.25 -7.62 -15.56
N HIS A 561 21.42 -7.49 -14.52
CA HIS A 561 21.76 -7.97 -13.19
C HIS A 561 21.45 -9.48 -13.06
N GLU A 562 22.41 -10.23 -12.51
CA GLU A 562 22.31 -11.66 -12.24
C GLU A 562 22.82 -11.95 -10.82
N LEU A 563 22.28 -12.99 -10.19
CA LEU A 563 22.81 -13.51 -8.92
C LEU A 563 23.69 -14.72 -9.22
N VAL A 564 24.98 -14.60 -8.93
CA VAL A 564 25.96 -15.69 -9.06
C VAL A 564 26.24 -16.26 -7.69
N ARG A 565 26.07 -17.58 -7.54
CA ARG A 565 26.29 -18.25 -6.25
C ARG A 565 27.78 -18.24 -5.92
N ASP A 566 28.13 -17.68 -4.77
CA ASP A 566 29.49 -17.67 -4.24
C ASP A 566 29.76 -18.95 -3.45
N GLY A 567 30.51 -19.86 -4.08
CA GLY A 567 30.93 -21.12 -3.47
C GLY A 567 29.88 -22.23 -3.39
N GLU A 568 30.15 -23.17 -2.50
CA GLU A 568 29.28 -24.31 -2.19
C GLU A 568 28.29 -23.96 -1.07
N ILE A 569 27.19 -24.72 -1.00
CA ILE A 569 26.21 -24.57 0.09
C ILE A 569 26.84 -25.04 1.39
N HIS A 570 26.82 -24.20 2.43
CA HIS A 570 27.25 -24.62 3.75
C HIS A 570 26.09 -25.31 4.47
N LEU A 571 26.16 -26.64 4.61
CA LEU A 571 25.15 -27.45 5.30
C LEU A 571 25.69 -27.91 6.67
N GLU A 572 25.20 -27.27 7.72
CA GLU A 572 25.41 -27.66 9.13
C GLU A 572 24.33 -28.66 9.52
N THR A 573 24.71 -29.91 9.76
CA THR A 573 23.75 -30.97 10.11
C THR A 573 24.43 -32.14 10.80
N ALA A 574 23.69 -32.80 11.69
CA ALA A 574 24.08 -34.09 12.29
C ALA A 574 23.46 -35.30 11.56
N LEU A 575 22.89 -35.11 10.36
CA LEU A 575 22.37 -36.19 9.54
C LEU A 575 23.47 -37.22 9.19
N PRO A 576 23.12 -38.52 9.06
CA PRO A 576 24.02 -39.53 8.53
C PRO A 576 24.58 -39.14 7.15
N SER A 577 25.77 -39.64 6.79
CA SER A 577 26.49 -39.26 5.55
C SER A 577 25.62 -39.31 4.30
N ASP A 578 24.79 -40.35 4.18
CA ASP A 578 23.99 -40.60 2.98
C ASP A 578 22.82 -39.61 2.89
N ALA A 579 22.11 -39.40 4.00
CA ALA A 579 21.03 -38.41 4.09
C ALA A 579 21.55 -36.97 3.95
N ARG A 580 22.73 -36.67 4.52
CA ARG A 580 23.40 -35.38 4.35
C ARG A 580 23.77 -35.12 2.90
N SER A 581 24.37 -36.11 2.22
CA SER A 581 24.76 -35.98 0.81
C SER A 581 23.54 -35.82 -0.09
N PHE A 582 22.47 -36.58 0.18
CA PHE A 582 21.20 -36.44 -0.51
C PHE A 582 20.61 -35.03 -0.35
N LEU A 583 20.47 -34.55 0.90
CA LEU A 583 19.91 -33.22 1.17
C LEU A 583 20.77 -32.13 0.52
N TYR A 584 22.09 -32.24 0.62
CA TYR A 584 23.01 -31.31 -0.02
C TYR A 584 22.80 -31.27 -1.54
N GLU A 585 22.71 -32.42 -2.21
CA GLU A 585 22.48 -32.50 -3.66
C GLU A 585 21.16 -31.81 -4.06
N LYS A 586 20.08 -32.04 -3.30
CA LYS A 586 18.78 -31.40 -3.57
C LYS A 586 18.83 -29.89 -3.38
N LEU A 587 19.42 -29.41 -2.29
CA LEU A 587 19.55 -27.98 -2.03
C LEU A 587 20.49 -27.31 -3.04
N ALA A 588 21.60 -27.97 -3.41
CA ALA A 588 22.55 -27.49 -4.40
C ALA A 588 21.93 -27.35 -5.80
N ALA A 589 20.99 -28.23 -6.13
CA ALA A 589 20.19 -28.14 -7.34
C ALA A 589 19.13 -27.02 -7.24
N PHE A 590 18.49 -26.84 -6.09
CA PHE A 590 17.46 -25.81 -5.89
C PHE A 590 18.04 -24.40 -5.94
N TYR A 591 19.17 -24.18 -5.28
CA TYR A 591 19.93 -22.93 -5.32
C TYR A 591 20.97 -22.99 -6.43
N ALA A 592 20.50 -22.77 -7.67
CA ALA A 592 21.34 -22.87 -8.86
C ALA A 592 22.58 -21.94 -8.79
N PRO A 593 23.69 -22.30 -9.45
CA PRO A 593 24.89 -21.47 -9.51
C PRO A 593 24.65 -20.08 -10.11
N LEU A 594 23.65 -19.96 -10.98
CA LEU A 594 23.26 -18.71 -11.62
C LEU A 594 21.75 -18.55 -11.54
N LEU A 595 21.28 -17.41 -11.06
CA LEU A 595 19.89 -16.99 -11.15
C LEU A 595 19.85 -15.70 -11.98
N ASN A 596 19.32 -15.79 -13.20
CA ASN A 596 19.18 -14.64 -14.10
C ASN A 596 17.74 -14.13 -14.13
N SER A 597 17.59 -12.84 -14.44
CA SER A 597 16.29 -12.18 -14.62
C SER A 597 15.47 -12.79 -15.78
N GLY A 598 16.13 -13.48 -16.73
CA GLY A 598 15.52 -14.16 -17.87
C GLY A 598 14.55 -15.31 -17.53
N GLY A 599 14.43 -15.69 -16.25
CA GLY A 599 13.47 -16.71 -15.77
C GLY A 599 12.01 -16.27 -15.73
N VAL A 600 11.71 -14.97 -15.79
CA VAL A 600 10.33 -14.45 -15.82
C VAL A 600 9.95 -14.11 -17.26
N ALA A 601 9.60 -15.12 -18.04
CA ALA A 601 9.02 -14.90 -19.37
C ALA A 601 7.66 -14.20 -19.23
N VAL A 602 7.60 -12.90 -19.48
CA VAL A 602 6.36 -12.16 -19.67
C VAL A 602 5.68 -12.73 -20.92
N PRO A 603 4.37 -13.04 -20.89
CA PRO A 603 3.70 -13.60 -22.05
C PRO A 603 3.86 -12.70 -23.28
N ASP A 604 4.29 -13.28 -24.41
CA ASP A 604 4.34 -12.58 -25.68
C ASP A 604 2.90 -12.28 -26.15
N GLY A 605 2.46 -11.03 -25.94
CA GLY A 605 1.19 -10.51 -26.45
C GLY A 605 0.26 -9.89 -25.39
N GLY A 606 -0.65 -9.02 -25.85
CA GLY A 606 -1.59 -8.29 -25.00
C GLY A 606 -0.98 -7.09 -24.26
N VAL A 607 -1.74 -6.47 -23.35
CA VAL A 607 -1.32 -5.30 -22.54
C VAL A 607 -0.03 -5.57 -21.74
N LEU A 608 0.24 -6.85 -21.41
CA LEU A 608 1.42 -7.26 -20.67
C LEU A 608 2.70 -7.35 -21.54
N GLY A 609 2.60 -7.50 -22.87
CA GLY A 609 3.78 -7.59 -23.74
C GLY A 609 4.60 -6.29 -23.79
N VAL A 610 3.95 -5.15 -23.54
CA VAL A 610 4.58 -3.82 -23.49
C VAL A 610 5.52 -3.68 -22.29
N LEU A 611 5.36 -4.53 -21.27
CA LEU A 611 6.17 -4.52 -20.06
C LEU A 611 7.61 -4.98 -20.29
N ASN A 612 7.83 -5.73 -21.38
CA ASN A 612 9.18 -6.09 -21.82
C ASN A 612 10.03 -4.88 -22.21
N SER A 613 9.42 -3.70 -22.40
CA SER A 613 10.15 -2.46 -22.68
C SER A 613 10.61 -1.72 -21.41
N ILE A 614 10.19 -2.13 -20.21
CA ILE A 614 10.62 -1.49 -18.96
C ILE A 614 12.11 -1.73 -18.76
N GLU A 615 12.89 -0.64 -18.75
CA GLU A 615 14.34 -0.70 -18.56
C GLU A 615 14.68 -0.61 -17.08
N SER A 616 15.59 -1.47 -16.62
CA SER A 616 16.16 -1.37 -15.27
C SER A 616 17.07 -0.14 -15.21
N ALA A 617 16.75 0.81 -14.34
CA ALA A 617 17.60 1.97 -14.08
C ALA A 617 18.75 1.63 -13.13
N GLY A 618 18.58 0.56 -12.33
CA GLY A 618 19.62 0.03 -11.45
C GLY A 618 19.07 -0.80 -10.31
N ILE A 619 19.96 -1.51 -9.62
CA ILE A 619 19.68 -2.19 -8.36
C ILE A 619 20.73 -1.74 -7.35
N GLU A 620 20.29 -1.39 -6.15
CA GLU A 620 21.16 -1.07 -5.02
C GLU A 620 20.83 -1.99 -3.85
N ILE A 621 21.86 -2.50 -3.19
CA ILE A 621 21.75 -3.33 -2.00
C ILE A 621 22.68 -2.75 -0.94
N ALA A 622 22.09 -2.15 0.10
CA ALA A 622 22.83 -1.52 1.20
C ALA A 622 21.96 -1.41 2.45
N ASN A 623 22.58 -1.49 3.63
CA ASN A 623 21.93 -1.26 4.94
C ASN A 623 20.62 -2.07 5.12
N ASP A 624 20.62 -3.36 4.79
CA ASP A 624 19.44 -4.22 4.83
C ASP A 624 18.28 -3.81 3.87
N TRP A 625 18.52 -2.89 2.93
CA TRP A 625 17.58 -2.51 1.88
C TRP A 625 18.01 -3.02 0.51
N ILE A 626 17.01 -3.43 -0.28
CA ILE A 626 17.12 -3.71 -1.71
C ILE A 626 16.26 -2.67 -2.44
N VAL A 627 16.86 -1.94 -3.35
CA VAL A 627 16.19 -0.93 -4.17
C VAL A 627 16.33 -1.29 -5.63
N ILE A 628 15.21 -1.29 -6.34
CA ILE A 628 15.13 -1.55 -7.76
C ILE A 628 14.53 -0.31 -8.43
N GLY A 629 15.34 0.39 -9.21
CA GLY A 629 14.89 1.52 -10.04
C GLY A 629 14.47 1.03 -11.42
N VAL A 630 13.34 1.52 -11.92
CA VAL A 630 12.86 1.24 -13.28
C VAL A 630 12.53 2.54 -14.01
N ASN A 631 12.90 2.60 -15.29
CA ASN A 631 12.46 3.62 -16.22
C ASN A 631 11.21 3.12 -16.92
N VAL A 632 10.20 3.98 -17.05
CA VAL A 632 8.93 3.64 -17.69
C VAL A 632 8.91 4.32 -19.07
N PRO A 633 9.08 3.54 -20.16
CA PRO A 633 9.08 4.08 -21.51
C PRO A 633 7.78 4.79 -21.87
N GLU A 634 7.91 5.76 -22.77
CA GLU A 634 6.80 6.48 -23.38
C GLU A 634 5.75 5.57 -24.05
N GLU A 635 6.18 4.42 -24.58
CA GLU A 635 5.29 3.43 -25.19
C GLU A 635 4.38 2.75 -24.17
N VAL A 636 4.92 2.37 -23.00
CA VAL A 636 4.15 1.82 -21.87
C VAL A 636 3.11 2.84 -21.42
N LEU A 637 3.53 4.09 -21.25
CA LEU A 637 2.63 5.20 -20.92
C LEU A 637 1.54 5.36 -21.98
N GLY A 638 1.92 5.31 -23.26
CA GLY A 638 1.00 5.43 -24.38
C GLY A 638 -0.01 4.30 -24.47
N VAL A 639 0.28 3.09 -23.98
CA VAL A 639 -0.65 1.96 -23.95
C VAL A 639 -1.59 2.06 -22.75
N LEU A 640 -1.06 2.37 -21.56
CA LEU A 640 -1.87 2.67 -20.38
C LEU A 640 -2.89 3.78 -20.69
N ILE A 641 -2.48 4.77 -21.48
CA ILE A 641 -3.35 5.87 -21.87
C ILE A 641 -4.24 5.51 -23.07
N ARG A 642 -3.81 4.72 -24.06
CA ARG A 642 -4.64 4.39 -25.24
C ARG A 642 -5.83 3.49 -24.92
N TYR A 643 -5.78 2.75 -23.83
CA TYR A 643 -6.97 2.11 -23.26
C TYR A 643 -8.12 3.14 -23.03
N ARG A 644 -7.82 4.46 -22.90
CA ARG A 644 -8.81 5.59 -22.94
C ARG A 644 -9.79 5.55 -24.11
N ARG A 645 -9.39 5.05 -25.29
CA ARG A 645 -10.07 5.40 -26.55
C ARG A 645 -10.84 4.27 -27.21
N SER A 646 -10.54 3.00 -26.94
CA SER A 646 -11.24 1.89 -27.61
C SER A 646 -12.61 1.59 -27.01
N ASP A 647 -12.84 1.90 -25.73
CA ASP A 647 -14.09 1.54 -25.04
C ASP A 647 -15.11 2.68 -24.99
N ALA A 648 -14.77 3.85 -25.53
CA ALA A 648 -15.65 5.02 -25.62
C ALA A 648 -16.44 5.12 -26.94
N ASP A 649 -16.31 4.15 -27.85
CA ASP A 649 -17.06 4.10 -29.10
C ASP A 649 -17.76 2.74 -29.28
N PRO A 650 -19.06 2.60 -28.94
CA PRO A 650 -19.83 1.38 -29.20
C PRO A 650 -20.26 1.25 -30.67
N SER A 651 -19.64 1.99 -31.60
CA SER A 651 -19.89 1.88 -33.04
C SER A 651 -18.77 1.16 -33.81
N MET A 652 -18.42 -0.04 -33.36
CA MET A 652 -17.91 -1.11 -34.23
C MET A 652 -18.52 -2.46 -33.88
#